data_AF-A0AB37M1A3-F1
#
_entry.id   AF-A0AB37M1A3-F1
#
_cell.length_a   1.000
_cell.length_b   1.000
_cell.length_c   1.000
_cell.angle_alpha   90.00
_cell.angle_beta   90.00
_cell.angle_gamma   90.00
#
_symmetry.space_group_name_H-M   'P 1'
#
loop_
_entity.id
_entity.type
_entity.pdbx_description
1 polymer ?
#
loop_
_entity_poly.entity_id
_entity_poly.type
_entity_poly.pdbx_seq_one_letter_code
_entity_poly.pdbx_strand_id
1 'polypeptide(L)'
;MVGHDNIPTLAEQVSRVPTQPGCYLWKDAKGDVIYVGKAKNLRARMRQYVTLRDERQKIPLMMQLVASFDYIVVETEHEALVLERNLIGQYHPYFNVDLKDDKSYPFIAITKGDLYPAIKYTRERHKPGTRYFGPYTDSRAARETIDTLRKVIPICSASCAEWRRCRRIVESHKGEEDIVNMICAQNGRPCFDYHVGRGPGACVGAISPADYAKNVKRVERFLSGHRKDVVDELTSEMTDAAEALDFERAARVKRRLEVIRGLDDRQQVVFPSSVDIDVIGFYREETISAACVFVVREGRTVRTCEFILDKGLDVDEEELQSGFLKRYYDETADIPAEVNLSVELEDAEALGEWLAGKRERSCHLHRPQRGEKHRLLAMASKNARHALMRYMMRTGYADDRTNQALLELESALALPAPPMRIECFDISTLHGTFTVASMVVFTNGRADKSQYRRFKIQAELDEANDFVSMSEVLGRRYAPERMADERFGSRPDLLVVDGGKPQLTAAIKQLEALGLDIPVCGLAKADEEVFVPWDETPVVLPTGSASLYLIKQVRDESHRFAITFHRELRDKAMTVSILDDVPGVGPTRKRAIMRHFGSMKRLRAASEQEIAEVRGIPADVAKAVHETLVAWDAERSGAAAKQSEN
;
A
#
# COMPACT_ATOMS: atom_id res chain seq x y z
N MET A 1 12.54 -52.67 -10.80
CA MET A 1 11.78 -52.06 -9.68
C MET A 1 12.79 -51.73 -8.59
N VAL A 2 13.35 -50.52 -8.63
CA VAL A 2 14.17 -49.96 -7.56
C VAL A 2 13.21 -49.13 -6.71
N GLY A 3 13.18 -49.38 -5.40
CA GLY A 3 12.21 -48.79 -4.48
C GLY A 3 12.27 -47.26 -4.50
N HIS A 4 11.11 -46.63 -4.56
CA HIS A 4 10.97 -45.23 -4.14
C HIS A 4 11.30 -45.18 -2.65
N ASP A 5 12.50 -44.70 -2.34
CA ASP A 5 12.90 -44.36 -0.99
C ASP A 5 11.82 -43.46 -0.35
N ASN A 6 11.54 -43.76 0.91
CA ASN A 6 10.61 -43.04 1.79
C ASN A 6 11.11 -41.59 2.01
N ILE A 7 10.87 -40.69 1.04
CA ILE A 7 11.16 -39.27 1.20
C ILE A 7 10.14 -38.73 2.22
N PRO A 8 10.58 -38.22 3.40
CA PRO A 8 9.66 -37.72 4.41
C PRO A 8 8.86 -36.55 3.85
N THR A 9 7.58 -36.49 4.18
CA THR A 9 6.70 -35.38 3.80
C THR A 9 7.22 -34.05 4.36
N LEU A 10 6.89 -32.93 3.72
CA LEU A 10 7.30 -31.60 4.17
C LEU A 10 6.92 -31.35 5.65
N ALA A 11 5.75 -31.84 6.08
CA ALA A 11 5.28 -31.75 7.46
C ALA A 11 6.15 -32.56 8.45
N GLU A 12 6.59 -33.75 8.06
CA GLU A 12 7.51 -34.57 8.86
C GLU A 12 8.89 -33.92 8.97
N GLN A 13 9.40 -33.33 7.88
CA GLN A 13 10.65 -32.60 7.90
C GLN A 13 10.58 -31.37 8.81
N VAL A 14 9.49 -30.58 8.72
CA VAL A 14 9.25 -29.42 9.60
C VAL A 14 9.19 -29.82 11.08
N SER A 15 8.70 -31.02 11.41
CA SER A 15 8.66 -31.48 12.81
C SER A 15 10.04 -31.64 13.46
N ARG A 16 11.10 -31.82 12.63
CA ARG A 16 12.49 -31.97 13.06
C ARG A 16 13.25 -30.65 13.15
N VAL A 17 12.66 -29.54 12.69
CA VAL A 17 13.26 -28.20 12.74
C VAL A 17 13.51 -27.79 14.20
N PRO A 18 14.62 -27.08 14.51
CA PRO A 18 14.87 -26.52 15.84
C PRO A 18 13.76 -25.57 16.34
N THR A 19 13.67 -25.39 17.66
CA THR A 19 12.72 -24.43 18.29
C THR A 19 13.37 -23.07 18.57
N GLN A 20 14.66 -22.95 18.30
CA GLN A 20 15.44 -21.72 18.41
C GLN A 20 14.94 -20.65 17.42
N PRO A 21 15.25 -19.37 17.68
CA PRO A 21 14.98 -18.30 16.73
C PRO A 21 15.83 -18.47 15.46
N GLY A 22 15.35 -17.94 14.34
CA GLY A 22 16.04 -18.08 13.06
C GLY A 22 15.22 -17.62 11.86
N CYS A 23 15.81 -17.85 10.69
CA CYS A 23 15.17 -17.62 9.39
C CYS A 23 14.88 -18.94 8.69
N TYR A 24 13.79 -18.99 7.95
CA TYR A 24 13.44 -20.09 7.05
C TYR A 24 13.25 -19.57 5.63
N LEU A 25 13.57 -20.42 4.65
CA LEU A 25 13.50 -20.12 3.23
C LEU A 25 12.64 -21.19 2.58
N TRP A 26 11.50 -20.78 2.03
CA TRP A 26 10.66 -21.66 1.20
C TRP A 26 11.15 -21.64 -0.24
N LYS A 27 11.24 -22.82 -0.86
CA LYS A 27 11.75 -22.99 -2.22
C LYS A 27 10.75 -23.73 -3.10
N ASP A 28 10.72 -23.37 -4.38
CA ASP A 28 9.92 -24.05 -5.38
C ASP A 28 10.55 -25.38 -5.84
N ALA A 29 9.89 -26.06 -6.80
CA ALA A 29 10.38 -27.31 -7.38
C ALA A 29 11.71 -27.19 -8.16
N LYS A 30 12.10 -25.97 -8.56
CA LYS A 30 13.38 -25.68 -9.24
C LYS A 30 14.49 -25.36 -8.24
N GLY A 31 14.15 -25.15 -6.97
CA GLY A 31 15.08 -24.78 -5.90
C GLY A 31 15.23 -23.27 -5.72
N ASP A 32 14.43 -22.46 -6.41
CA ASP A 32 14.44 -21.00 -6.30
C ASP A 32 13.75 -20.59 -4.99
N VAL A 33 14.36 -19.65 -4.26
CA VAL A 33 13.81 -19.13 -3.00
C VAL A 33 12.63 -18.21 -3.31
N ILE A 34 11.43 -18.61 -2.93
CA ILE A 34 10.19 -17.86 -3.20
C ILE A 34 9.71 -17.04 -2.00
N TYR A 35 10.13 -17.41 -0.78
CA TYR A 35 9.84 -16.66 0.44
C TYR A 35 10.93 -16.84 1.48
N VAL A 36 11.25 -15.77 2.19
CA VAL A 36 12.08 -15.77 3.39
C VAL A 36 11.25 -15.22 4.54
N GLY A 37 11.28 -15.90 5.68
CA GLY A 37 10.65 -15.40 6.91
C GLY A 37 11.50 -15.65 8.14
N LYS A 38 11.30 -14.82 9.17
CA LYS A 38 11.87 -15.03 10.52
C LYS A 38 10.88 -15.65 11.49
N ALA A 39 11.40 -16.26 12.55
CA ALA A 39 10.60 -16.78 13.66
C ALA A 39 11.35 -16.70 14.98
N LYS A 40 10.63 -16.43 16.08
CA LYS A 40 11.12 -16.65 17.46
C LYS A 40 11.27 -18.15 17.76
N ASN A 41 10.40 -18.96 17.16
CA ASN A 41 10.42 -20.42 17.24
C ASN A 41 10.21 -20.99 15.84
N LEU A 42 11.31 -21.43 15.20
CA LEU A 42 11.29 -21.92 13.83
C LEU A 42 10.29 -23.06 13.62
N ARG A 43 10.35 -24.11 14.44
CA ARG A 43 9.44 -25.26 14.34
C ARG A 43 7.97 -24.85 14.44
N ALA A 44 7.62 -24.06 15.45
CA ALA A 44 6.23 -23.66 15.66
C ALA A 44 5.71 -22.82 14.49
N ARG A 45 6.53 -21.88 14.00
CA ARG A 45 6.16 -21.02 12.87
C ARG A 45 6.03 -21.81 11.58
N MET A 46 7.04 -22.60 11.21
CA MET A 46 6.99 -23.41 9.99
C MET A 46 5.87 -24.46 10.02
N ARG A 47 5.50 -24.95 11.21
CA ARG A 47 4.36 -25.86 11.37
C ARG A 47 3.03 -25.20 10.98
N GLN A 48 2.86 -23.90 11.22
CA GLN A 48 1.63 -23.18 10.84
C GLN A 48 1.44 -23.15 9.32
N TYR A 49 2.53 -23.03 8.55
CA TYR A 49 2.51 -23.08 7.08
C TYR A 49 2.04 -24.44 6.57
N VAL A 50 2.69 -25.52 7.00
CA VAL A 50 2.39 -26.89 6.52
C VAL A 50 1.06 -27.44 7.05
N THR A 51 0.50 -26.82 8.10
CA THR A 51 -0.85 -27.16 8.60
C THR A 51 -1.93 -26.22 8.09
N LEU A 52 -1.58 -25.26 7.21
CA LEU A 52 -2.49 -24.27 6.63
C LEU A 52 -3.32 -23.50 7.68
N ARG A 53 -2.75 -23.26 8.85
CA ARG A 53 -3.38 -22.53 9.96
C ARG A 53 -3.02 -21.04 9.97
N ASP A 54 -2.29 -20.58 8.96
CA ASP A 54 -1.93 -19.18 8.80
C ASP A 54 -3.04 -18.48 8.00
N GLU A 55 -3.70 -17.51 8.63
CA GLU A 55 -4.87 -16.82 8.07
C GLU A 55 -4.50 -15.81 6.97
N ARG A 56 -3.20 -15.54 6.74
CA ARG A 56 -2.76 -14.64 5.69
C ARG A 56 -3.03 -15.27 4.32
N GLN A 57 -3.84 -14.60 3.50
CA GLN A 57 -4.36 -15.11 2.22
C GLN A 57 -3.29 -15.66 1.26
N LYS A 58 -2.07 -15.13 1.28
CA LYS A 58 -0.98 -15.59 0.40
C LYS A 58 -0.36 -16.94 0.79
N ILE A 59 -0.51 -17.35 2.04
CA ILE A 59 0.26 -18.47 2.61
C ILE A 59 -0.21 -19.82 2.06
N PRO A 60 -1.52 -20.14 2.02
CA PRO A 60 -1.97 -21.40 1.43
C PRO A 60 -1.53 -21.58 -0.03
N LEU A 61 -1.60 -20.50 -0.81
CA LEU A 61 -1.25 -20.47 -2.23
C LEU A 61 0.26 -20.61 -2.45
N MET A 62 1.07 -19.87 -1.68
CA MET A 62 2.52 -20.03 -1.69
C MET A 62 2.91 -21.48 -1.36
N MET A 63 2.26 -22.10 -0.37
CA MET A 63 2.56 -23.48 0.03
C MET A 63 2.23 -24.53 -1.06
N GLN A 64 1.39 -24.21 -2.05
CA GLN A 64 1.19 -25.08 -3.22
C GLN A 64 2.40 -25.11 -4.16
N LEU A 65 3.19 -24.04 -4.17
CA LEU A 65 4.42 -23.95 -4.98
C LEU A 65 5.64 -24.52 -4.26
N VAL A 66 5.58 -24.64 -2.93
CA VAL A 66 6.70 -25.09 -2.11
C VAL A 66 7.00 -26.57 -2.35
N ALA A 67 8.23 -26.85 -2.74
CA ALA A 67 8.74 -28.22 -2.84
C ALA A 67 9.78 -28.55 -1.74
N SER A 68 10.50 -27.56 -1.23
CA SER A 68 11.53 -27.76 -0.20
C SER A 68 11.75 -26.51 0.65
N PHE A 69 12.56 -26.62 1.71
CA PHE A 69 12.93 -25.49 2.56
C PHE A 69 14.34 -25.61 3.13
N ASP A 70 14.92 -24.46 3.45
CA ASP A 70 16.11 -24.34 4.31
C ASP A 70 15.77 -23.54 5.57
N TYR A 71 16.62 -23.63 6.59
CA TYR A 71 16.57 -22.74 7.76
C TYR A 71 17.97 -22.45 8.30
N ILE A 72 18.09 -21.31 8.99
CA ILE A 72 19.30 -20.88 9.67
C ILE A 72 18.91 -20.47 11.09
N VAL A 73 19.56 -21.06 12.08
CA VAL A 73 19.36 -20.77 13.51
C VAL A 73 20.27 -19.63 13.93
N VAL A 74 19.75 -18.77 14.80
CA VAL A 74 20.50 -17.67 15.43
C VAL A 74 20.27 -17.69 16.94
N GLU A 75 20.99 -16.84 17.69
CA GLU A 75 20.87 -16.79 19.14
C GLU A 75 19.71 -15.88 19.59
N THR A 76 19.45 -14.80 18.84
CA THR A 76 18.48 -13.77 19.21
C THR A 76 17.47 -13.45 18.12
N GLU A 77 16.29 -12.96 18.49
CA GLU A 77 15.28 -12.49 17.53
C GLU A 77 15.79 -11.32 16.68
N HIS A 78 16.60 -10.45 17.27
CA HIS A 78 17.28 -9.36 16.58
C HIS A 78 18.19 -9.87 15.44
N GLU A 79 19.00 -10.90 15.69
CA GLU A 79 19.83 -11.52 14.65
C GLU A 79 18.98 -12.14 13.54
N ALA A 80 17.85 -12.76 13.89
CA ALA A 80 16.93 -13.34 12.90
C ALA A 80 16.36 -12.25 11.99
N LEU A 81 16.09 -11.07 12.54
CA LEU A 81 15.63 -9.91 11.76
C LEU A 81 16.69 -9.41 10.78
N VAL A 82 17.93 -9.26 11.24
CA VAL A 82 19.06 -8.84 10.38
C VAL A 82 19.32 -9.87 9.28
N LEU A 83 19.28 -11.15 9.64
CA LEU A 83 19.49 -12.26 8.71
C LEU A 83 18.37 -12.35 7.66
N GLU A 84 17.10 -12.27 8.07
CA GLU A 84 15.94 -12.27 7.16
C GLU A 84 16.10 -11.18 6.10
N ARG A 85 16.41 -9.95 6.53
CA ARG A 85 16.66 -8.83 5.63
C ARG A 85 17.78 -9.15 4.64
N ASN A 86 18.91 -9.68 5.09
CA ASN A 86 20.03 -10.03 4.21
C ASN A 86 19.65 -11.08 3.17
N LEU A 87 18.89 -12.09 3.59
CA LEU A 87 18.42 -13.15 2.71
C LEU A 87 17.40 -12.62 1.69
N ILE A 88 16.47 -11.73 2.09
CA ILE A 88 15.55 -11.07 1.15
C ILE A 88 16.33 -10.24 0.13
N GLY A 89 17.33 -9.45 0.58
CA GLY A 89 18.17 -8.67 -0.33
C GLY A 89 19.09 -9.50 -1.22
N GLN A 90 19.40 -10.74 -0.84
CA GLN A 90 20.20 -11.67 -1.64
C GLN A 90 19.34 -12.38 -2.70
N TYR A 91 18.16 -12.85 -2.32
CA TYR A 91 17.34 -13.73 -3.16
C TYR A 91 16.22 -13.02 -3.91
N HIS A 92 15.82 -11.81 -3.49
CA HIS A 92 14.62 -11.10 -3.96
C HIS A 92 13.40 -12.02 -4.14
N PRO A 93 12.97 -12.73 -3.08
CA PRO A 93 11.92 -13.74 -3.20
C PRO A 93 10.57 -13.12 -3.56
N TYR A 94 9.86 -13.77 -4.48
CA TYR A 94 8.62 -13.24 -5.06
C TYR A 94 7.54 -12.86 -4.02
N PHE A 95 7.41 -13.60 -2.92
CA PHE A 95 6.35 -13.39 -1.92
C PHE A 95 6.74 -12.40 -0.80
N ASN A 96 7.97 -11.89 -0.79
CA ASN A 96 8.41 -10.82 0.11
C ASN A 96 8.10 -9.43 -0.51
N VAL A 97 8.03 -8.41 0.34
CA VAL A 97 7.73 -7.02 -0.08
C VAL A 97 9.01 -6.35 -0.58
N ASP A 98 8.98 -5.76 -1.77
CA ASP A 98 10.09 -5.05 -2.40
C ASP A 98 9.66 -3.62 -2.86
N LEU A 99 10.63 -2.78 -3.22
CA LEU A 99 10.35 -1.52 -3.90
C LEU A 99 10.06 -1.82 -5.36
N LYS A 100 8.94 -1.29 -5.88
CA LYS A 100 8.60 -1.46 -7.30
C LYS A 100 9.52 -0.66 -8.22
N ASP A 101 10.00 0.46 -7.70
CA ASP A 101 10.85 1.38 -8.41
C ASP A 101 12.26 1.26 -7.83
N ASP A 102 13.18 0.60 -8.55
CA ASP A 102 14.63 0.60 -8.22
C ASP A 102 15.27 1.97 -8.54
N LYS A 103 14.47 3.04 -8.40
CA LYS A 103 15.00 4.40 -8.33
C LYS A 103 15.97 4.41 -7.16
N SER A 104 17.25 4.35 -7.51
CA SER A 104 18.31 4.77 -6.61
C SER A 104 17.96 6.15 -6.04
N TYR A 105 17.45 6.13 -4.81
CA TYR A 105 17.03 7.35 -4.16
C TYR A 105 18.26 8.24 -3.96
N PRO A 106 18.10 9.56 -4.09
CA PRO A 106 19.20 10.47 -3.88
C PRO A 106 19.54 10.56 -2.39
N PHE A 107 20.81 10.34 -2.06
CA PHE A 107 21.36 10.51 -0.73
C PHE A 107 22.41 11.62 -0.71
N ILE A 108 22.58 12.23 0.46
CA ILE A 108 23.74 13.04 0.80
C ILE A 108 24.69 12.14 1.57
N ALA A 109 25.89 11.96 1.04
CA ALA A 109 26.93 11.15 1.63
C ALA A 109 28.06 12.02 2.18
N ILE A 110 28.58 11.63 3.34
CA ILE A 110 29.80 12.17 3.94
C ILE A 110 30.81 11.02 4.03
N THR A 111 31.95 11.16 3.35
CA THR A 111 32.98 10.12 3.39
C THR A 111 33.53 9.99 4.80
N LYS A 112 33.71 8.76 5.31
CA LYS A 112 34.44 8.49 6.55
C LYS A 112 35.79 7.88 6.21
N GLY A 113 36.78 8.11 7.07
CA GLY A 113 38.15 7.58 6.90
C GLY A 113 39.09 8.46 6.09
N ASP A 114 38.60 9.54 5.47
CA ASP A 114 39.46 10.61 4.97
C ASP A 114 39.83 11.55 6.13
N LEU A 115 41.06 12.11 6.15
CA LEU A 115 41.45 13.16 7.10
C LEU A 115 40.54 14.39 7.01
N TYR A 116 40.09 14.69 5.78
CA TYR A 116 39.09 15.71 5.50
C TYR A 116 37.85 15.05 4.87
N PRO A 117 36.89 14.51 5.67
CA PRO A 117 35.60 14.00 5.19
C PRO A 117 34.91 14.95 4.22
N ALA A 118 34.43 14.47 3.07
CA ALA A 118 33.80 15.32 2.07
C ALA A 118 32.32 15.00 1.86
N ILE A 119 31.53 16.05 1.61
CA ILE A 119 30.11 15.93 1.28
C ILE A 119 29.93 15.69 -0.21
N LYS A 120 29.01 14.78 -0.57
CA LYS A 120 28.58 14.55 -1.95
C LYS A 120 27.13 14.15 -2.03
N TYR A 121 26.53 14.45 -3.17
CA TYR A 121 25.30 13.81 -3.60
C TYR A 121 25.62 12.44 -4.23
N THR A 122 24.80 11.42 -3.99
CA THR A 122 24.98 10.09 -4.58
C THR A 122 23.66 9.36 -4.77
N ARG A 123 23.64 8.48 -5.78
CA ARG A 123 22.63 7.43 -6.01
C ARG A 123 23.25 6.03 -5.99
N GLU A 124 24.58 5.96 -5.86
CA GLU A 124 25.30 4.69 -5.81
C GLU A 124 24.96 3.92 -4.54
N ARG A 125 25.06 2.59 -4.63
CA ARG A 125 24.99 1.69 -3.47
C ARG A 125 25.90 2.15 -2.34
N HIS A 126 25.44 1.92 -1.12
CA HIS A 126 26.13 2.37 0.07
C HIS A 126 27.47 1.66 0.23
N LYS A 127 28.51 2.46 0.51
CA LYS A 127 29.88 2.00 0.69
C LYS A 127 30.20 1.98 2.18
N PRO A 128 30.86 0.92 2.69
CA PRO A 128 31.41 0.91 4.03
C PRO A 128 32.29 2.14 4.27
N GLY A 129 32.27 2.70 5.48
CA GLY A 129 33.03 3.91 5.78
C GLY A 129 32.50 5.15 5.06
N THR A 130 31.21 5.22 4.72
CA THR A 130 30.55 6.47 4.30
C THR A 130 29.25 6.59 5.05
N ARG A 131 28.95 7.80 5.51
CA ARG A 131 27.71 8.11 6.19
C ARG A 131 26.68 8.64 5.19
N TYR A 132 25.48 8.09 5.21
CA TYR A 132 24.42 8.44 4.26
C TYR A 132 23.24 9.07 5.00
N PHE A 133 22.84 10.24 4.53
CA PHE A 133 21.68 11.00 4.98
C PHE A 133 20.69 11.05 3.82
N GLY A 134 19.46 10.67 4.08
CA GLY A 134 18.48 10.47 3.03
C GLY A 134 17.45 9.42 3.43
N PRO A 135 16.72 8.89 2.45
CA PRO A 135 16.66 9.36 1.06
C PRO A 135 16.01 10.75 0.92
N TYR A 136 16.21 11.41 -0.23
CA TYR A 136 15.56 12.68 -0.61
C TYR A 136 14.52 12.46 -1.72
N THR A 137 13.53 13.35 -1.84
CA THR A 137 12.46 13.26 -2.85
C THR A 137 13.00 13.21 -4.27
N ASP A 138 13.97 14.07 -4.57
CA ASP A 138 14.63 14.15 -5.86
C ASP A 138 16.06 14.70 -5.73
N SER A 139 16.79 14.65 -6.83
CA SER A 139 18.17 15.12 -6.87
C SER A 139 18.32 16.63 -6.71
N ARG A 140 17.27 17.41 -6.99
CA ARG A 140 17.27 18.86 -6.81
C ARG A 140 17.22 19.18 -5.32
N ALA A 141 16.32 18.55 -4.56
CA ALA A 141 16.19 18.70 -3.12
C ALA A 141 17.48 18.33 -2.38
N ALA A 142 18.12 17.22 -2.75
CA ALA A 142 19.41 16.82 -2.17
C ALA A 142 20.52 17.84 -2.48
N ARG A 143 20.63 18.32 -3.72
CA ARG A 143 21.64 19.31 -4.12
C ARG A 143 21.41 20.67 -3.49
N GLU A 144 20.17 21.13 -3.39
CA GLU A 144 19.79 22.38 -2.73
C GLU A 144 20.13 22.33 -1.23
N THR A 145 19.90 21.18 -0.59
CA THR A 145 20.32 20.95 0.80
C THR A 145 21.83 21.06 0.95
N ILE A 146 22.62 20.41 0.07
CA ILE A 146 24.10 20.55 0.08
C ILE A 146 24.52 22.00 -0.14
N ASP A 147 23.97 22.68 -1.15
CA ASP A 147 24.34 24.06 -1.48
C ASP A 147 24.07 25.02 -0.30
N THR A 148 22.91 24.87 0.34
CA THR A 148 22.54 25.67 1.51
C THR A 148 23.45 25.38 2.69
N LEU A 149 23.65 24.10 2.99
CA LEU A 149 24.50 23.67 4.09
C LEU A 149 25.93 24.20 3.95
N ARG A 150 26.50 24.15 2.75
CA ARG A 150 27.85 24.65 2.46
C ARG A 150 27.99 26.17 2.59
N LYS A 151 26.90 26.94 2.53
CA LYS A 151 26.90 28.38 2.84
C LYS A 151 26.97 28.65 4.34
N VAL A 152 26.42 27.74 5.14
CA VAL A 152 26.34 27.86 6.60
C VAL A 152 27.60 27.30 7.26
N ILE A 153 27.96 26.06 6.92
CA ILE A 153 29.08 25.33 7.51
C ILE A 153 30.05 24.95 6.38
N PRO A 154 31.23 25.57 6.29
CA PRO A 154 32.21 25.25 5.27
C PRO A 154 32.67 23.79 5.37
N ILE A 155 32.48 23.03 4.29
CA ILE A 155 32.85 21.60 4.21
C ILE A 155 33.40 21.29 2.81
N CYS A 156 34.40 20.41 2.74
CA CYS A 156 34.97 19.94 1.48
C CYS A 156 33.91 19.21 0.66
N SER A 157 33.90 19.45 -0.65
CA SER A 157 33.06 18.70 -1.58
C SER A 157 33.86 17.63 -2.29
N ALA A 158 33.30 16.43 -2.45
CA ALA A 158 34.00 15.32 -3.09
C ALA A 158 34.29 15.58 -4.59
N SER A 159 33.55 16.51 -5.21
CA SER A 159 33.81 16.93 -6.60
C SER A 159 34.99 17.89 -6.72
N CYS A 160 35.46 18.52 -5.63
CA CYS A 160 36.54 19.49 -5.64
C CYS A 160 37.88 18.84 -6.05
N ALA A 161 38.53 19.41 -7.07
CA ALA A 161 39.81 18.92 -7.58
C ALA A 161 40.93 19.05 -6.54
N GLU A 162 40.97 20.18 -5.83
CA GLU A 162 41.99 20.42 -4.80
C GLU A 162 41.78 19.55 -3.56
N TRP A 163 40.54 19.23 -3.21
CA TRP A 163 40.26 18.23 -2.18
C TRP A 163 40.78 16.84 -2.59
N ARG A 164 40.52 16.41 -3.84
CA ARG A 164 41.06 15.13 -4.37
C ARG A 164 42.60 15.12 -4.38
N ARG A 165 43.25 16.26 -4.64
CA ARG A 165 44.70 16.41 -4.53
C ARG A 165 45.16 16.24 -3.07
N CYS A 166 44.53 16.95 -2.13
CA CYS A 166 44.81 16.85 -0.70
C CYS A 166 44.65 15.40 -0.21
N ARG A 167 43.58 14.71 -0.62
CA ARG A 167 43.34 13.30 -0.31
C ARG A 167 44.49 12.38 -0.77
N ARG A 168 45.05 12.57 -1.97
CA ARG A 168 46.23 11.82 -2.45
C ARG A 168 47.48 12.10 -1.63
N ILE A 169 47.65 13.32 -1.12
CA ILE A 169 48.76 13.69 -0.23
C ILE A 169 48.60 12.95 1.12
N VAL A 170 47.39 12.95 1.69
CA VAL A 170 47.07 12.17 2.90
C VAL A 170 47.37 10.69 2.70
N GLU A 171 46.95 10.11 1.57
CA GLU A 171 47.17 8.70 1.27
C GLU A 171 48.66 8.33 1.17
N SER A 172 49.52 9.25 0.72
CA SER A 172 50.97 9.04 0.62
C SER A 172 51.73 9.27 1.93
N HIS A 173 51.11 9.90 2.92
CA HIS A 173 51.71 10.24 4.22
C HIS A 173 50.83 9.74 5.39
N LYS A 174 50.30 8.52 5.27
CA LYS A 174 49.43 7.92 6.30
C LYS A 174 50.17 7.83 7.63
N GLY A 175 49.59 8.42 8.68
CA GLY A 175 50.17 8.45 10.03
C GLY A 175 50.93 9.74 10.37
N GLU A 176 51.12 10.65 9.39
CA GLU A 176 51.82 11.93 9.54
C GLU A 176 50.88 13.11 9.25
N GLU A 177 49.74 13.15 9.94
CA GLU A 177 48.64 14.10 9.65
C GLU A 177 49.07 15.58 9.79
N ASP A 178 49.96 15.89 10.74
CA ASP A 178 50.47 17.23 10.96
C ASP A 178 51.32 17.73 9.76
N ILE A 179 52.01 16.81 9.08
CA ILE A 179 52.83 17.13 7.91
C ILE A 179 51.95 17.42 6.70
N VAL A 180 50.80 16.74 6.57
CA VAL A 180 49.85 16.99 5.47
C VAL A 180 49.37 18.44 5.48
N ASN A 181 49.00 18.97 6.65
CA ASN A 181 48.54 20.35 6.76
C ASN A 181 49.64 21.35 6.32
N MET A 182 50.89 21.09 6.71
CA MET A 182 52.05 21.90 6.32
C MET A 182 52.34 21.82 4.80
N ILE A 183 52.27 20.63 4.20
CA ILE A 183 52.42 20.44 2.75
C ILE A 183 51.34 21.23 2.00
N CYS A 184 50.08 21.16 2.47
CA CYS A 184 48.99 21.92 1.89
C CYS A 184 49.19 23.43 2.06
N ALA A 185 49.72 23.91 3.18
CA ALA A 185 50.02 25.33 3.37
C ALA A 185 51.11 25.86 2.42
N GLN A 186 52.15 25.08 2.16
CA GLN A 186 53.28 25.50 1.32
C GLN A 186 53.01 25.35 -0.19
N ASN A 187 52.37 24.25 -0.59
CA ASN A 187 52.25 23.84 -2.00
C ASN A 187 50.80 23.85 -2.50
N GLY A 188 49.85 24.19 -1.63
CA GLY A 188 48.42 24.23 -1.93
C GLY A 188 48.02 25.39 -2.83
N ARG A 189 46.88 25.23 -3.50
CA ARG A 189 46.22 26.33 -4.22
C ARG A 189 44.81 26.50 -3.66
N PRO A 190 44.34 27.74 -3.43
CA PRO A 190 43.00 27.96 -2.93
C PRO A 190 41.99 27.54 -4.01
N CYS A 191 41.02 26.71 -3.64
CA CYS A 191 39.94 26.32 -4.55
C CYS A 191 38.87 27.43 -4.64
N PHE A 192 38.07 27.42 -5.70
CA PHE A 192 36.95 28.36 -5.87
C PHE A 192 36.05 28.41 -4.63
N ASP A 193 35.69 27.23 -4.10
CA ASP A 193 34.83 27.13 -2.91
C ASP A 193 35.40 27.86 -1.70
N TYR A 194 36.73 27.85 -1.52
CA TYR A 194 37.38 28.58 -0.44
C TYR A 194 37.23 30.10 -0.62
N HIS A 195 37.45 30.61 -1.83
CA HIS A 195 37.29 32.03 -2.13
C HIS A 195 35.87 32.55 -1.92
N VAL A 196 34.85 31.72 -2.18
CA VAL A 196 33.44 32.08 -1.94
C VAL A 196 32.93 31.67 -0.55
N GLY A 197 33.81 31.24 0.36
CA GLY A 197 33.48 30.91 1.75
C GLY A 197 32.70 29.62 1.97
N ARG A 198 32.59 28.76 0.94
CA ARG A 198 31.94 27.43 1.00
C ARG A 198 32.92 26.30 1.34
N GLY A 199 34.20 26.52 1.02
CA GLY A 199 35.29 25.61 1.26
C GLY A 199 36.02 25.95 2.56
N PRO A 200 36.41 24.96 3.37
CA PRO A 200 37.05 25.18 4.65
C PRO A 200 38.54 25.55 4.53
N GLY A 201 39.13 25.45 3.34
CA GLY A 201 40.54 25.82 3.11
C GLY A 201 41.55 24.71 3.39
N ALA A 202 41.12 23.45 3.52
CA ALA A 202 42.01 22.29 3.71
C ALA A 202 43.10 22.19 2.61
N CYS A 203 42.78 22.58 1.37
CA CYS A 203 43.72 22.56 0.25
C CYS A 203 44.91 23.52 0.38
N VAL A 204 44.83 24.52 1.26
CA VAL A 204 45.87 25.53 1.54
C VAL A 204 46.28 25.53 3.01
N GLY A 205 45.93 24.49 3.76
CA GLY A 205 46.22 24.39 5.19
C GLY A 205 45.59 25.47 6.08
N ALA A 206 44.53 26.15 5.60
CA ALA A 206 43.87 27.22 6.36
C ALA A 206 42.95 26.69 7.48
N ILE A 207 42.79 25.38 7.60
CA ILE A 207 42.04 24.73 8.67
C ILE A 207 42.77 23.48 9.16
N SER A 208 42.88 23.34 10.48
CA SER A 208 43.43 22.13 11.10
C SER A 208 42.47 20.94 10.91
N PRO A 209 42.97 19.70 10.89
CA PRO A 209 42.10 18.52 10.91
C PRO A 209 41.14 18.50 12.10
N ALA A 210 41.59 18.93 13.28
CA ALA A 210 40.79 19.00 14.49
C ALA A 210 39.61 19.99 14.38
N ASP A 211 39.85 21.19 13.84
CA ASP A 211 38.78 22.17 13.62
C ASP A 211 37.86 21.75 12.48
N TYR A 212 38.40 21.11 11.44
CA TYR A 212 37.58 20.56 10.37
C TYR A 212 36.63 19.47 10.88
N ALA A 213 37.09 18.61 11.80
CA ALA A 213 36.23 17.60 12.43
C ALA A 213 35.03 18.23 13.17
N LYS A 214 35.18 19.43 13.75
CA LYS A 214 34.06 20.19 14.34
C LYS A 214 33.04 20.60 13.26
N ASN A 215 33.51 21.07 12.10
CA ASN A 215 32.63 21.38 10.97
C ASN A 215 31.88 20.13 10.50
N VAL A 216 32.56 18.99 10.35
CA VAL A 216 31.92 17.72 9.94
C VAL A 216 30.82 17.33 10.94
N LYS A 217 31.09 17.39 12.24
CA LYS A 217 30.06 17.11 13.28
C LYS A 217 28.87 18.07 13.20
N ARG A 218 29.09 19.36 12.91
CA ARG A 218 28.01 20.34 12.67
C ARG A 218 27.19 19.98 11.45
N VAL A 219 27.83 19.59 10.35
CA VAL A 219 27.15 19.14 9.13
C VAL A 219 26.29 17.89 9.40
N GLU A 220 26.84 16.90 10.10
CA GLU A 220 26.12 15.68 10.45
C GLU A 220 24.90 15.96 11.35
N ARG A 221 25.04 16.84 12.35
CA ARG A 221 23.93 17.29 13.20
C ARG A 221 22.85 18.02 12.38
N PHE A 222 23.26 18.93 11.50
CA PHE A 222 22.33 19.67 10.63
C PHE A 222 21.55 18.73 9.71
N LEU A 223 22.21 17.75 9.09
CA LEU A 223 21.57 16.77 8.20
C LEU A 223 20.64 15.81 8.95
N SER A 224 20.95 15.53 10.22
CA SER A 224 20.09 14.77 11.15
C SER A 224 18.98 15.63 11.78
N GLY A 225 18.83 16.89 11.32
CA GLY A 225 17.77 17.82 11.74
C GLY A 225 17.98 18.52 13.08
N HIS A 226 19.14 18.39 13.71
CA HIS A 226 19.48 19.11 14.95
C HIS A 226 20.03 20.50 14.60
N ARG A 227 19.13 21.40 14.19
CA ARG A 227 19.49 22.74 13.69
C ARG A 227 19.63 23.75 14.81
N LYS A 228 18.83 23.62 15.87
CA LYS A 228 18.83 24.55 17.01
C LYS A 228 20.22 24.63 17.65
N ASP A 229 20.87 23.50 17.88
CA ASP A 229 22.23 23.45 18.43
C ASP A 229 23.23 24.23 17.56
N VAL A 230 23.12 24.11 16.24
CA VAL A 230 23.97 24.84 15.29
C VAL A 230 23.68 26.34 15.33
N VAL A 231 22.40 26.72 15.45
CA VAL A 231 21.99 28.13 15.59
C VAL A 231 22.51 28.73 16.89
N ASP A 232 22.40 28.00 18.00
CA ASP A 232 22.85 28.45 19.32
C ASP A 232 24.38 28.61 19.35
N GLU A 233 25.12 27.63 18.82
CA GLU A 233 26.59 27.72 18.66
C GLU A 233 27.00 28.92 17.79
N LEU A 234 26.37 29.11 16.62
CA LEU A 234 26.67 30.24 15.75
C LEU A 234 26.28 31.59 16.39
N THR A 235 25.21 31.61 17.19
CA THR A 235 24.81 32.83 17.92
C THR A 235 25.86 33.19 18.98
N SER A 236 26.37 32.20 19.71
CA SER A 236 27.49 32.41 20.65
C SER A 236 28.73 32.93 19.90
N GLU A 237 29.14 32.27 18.81
CA GLU A 237 30.32 32.69 18.02
C GLU A 237 30.19 34.11 17.46
N MET A 238 28.98 34.53 17.08
CA MET A 238 28.71 35.89 16.61
C MET A 238 28.86 36.89 17.74
N THR A 239 28.33 36.57 18.92
CA THR A 239 28.42 37.41 20.13
C THR A 239 29.87 37.56 20.57
N ASP A 240 30.62 36.46 20.67
CA ASP A 240 32.04 36.46 21.04
C ASP A 240 32.87 37.31 20.07
N ALA A 241 32.60 37.21 18.77
CA ALA A 241 33.28 38.02 17.75
C ALA A 241 32.94 39.52 17.87
N ALA A 242 31.69 39.84 18.20
CA ALA A 242 31.26 41.22 18.43
C ALA A 242 31.89 41.80 19.72
N GLU A 243 31.96 41.02 20.80
CA GLU A 243 32.65 41.39 22.04
C GLU A 243 34.14 41.61 21.83
N ALA A 244 34.77 40.80 20.97
CA ALA A 244 36.16 40.98 20.54
C ALA A 244 36.37 42.10 19.50
N LEU A 245 35.32 42.85 19.13
CA LEU A 245 35.33 43.91 18.11
C LEU A 245 35.72 43.44 16.68
N ASP A 246 35.63 42.14 16.40
CA ASP A 246 35.81 41.56 15.06
C ASP A 246 34.47 41.57 14.30
N PHE A 247 34.08 42.76 13.84
CA PHE A 247 32.81 42.99 13.14
C PHE A 247 32.71 42.24 11.81
N GLU A 248 33.84 41.98 11.14
CA GLU A 248 33.82 41.20 9.91
C GLU A 248 33.44 39.74 10.17
N ARG A 249 34.03 39.12 11.19
CA ARG A 249 33.68 37.78 11.61
C ARG A 249 32.24 37.72 12.11
N ALA A 250 31.82 38.67 12.94
CA ALA A 250 30.44 38.75 13.41
C ALA A 250 29.45 38.86 12.22
N ALA A 251 29.73 39.71 11.23
CA ALA A 251 28.91 39.84 10.03
C ALA A 251 28.88 38.56 9.17
N ARG A 252 30.01 37.84 9.07
CA ARG A 252 30.05 36.52 8.39
C ARG A 252 29.17 35.50 9.10
N VAL A 253 29.22 35.42 10.43
CA VAL A 253 28.40 34.50 11.22
C VAL A 253 26.92 34.89 11.17
N LYS A 254 26.60 36.18 11.26
CA LYS A 254 25.23 36.70 11.09
C LYS A 254 24.59 36.26 9.77
N ARG A 255 25.32 36.39 8.65
CA ARG A 255 24.83 35.93 7.33
C ARG A 255 24.55 34.43 7.32
N ARG A 256 25.36 33.61 8.01
CA ARG A 256 25.11 32.16 8.15
C ARG A 256 23.82 31.89 8.93
N LEU A 257 23.59 32.61 10.02
CA LEU A 257 22.36 32.52 10.82
C LEU A 257 21.12 32.90 10.00
N GLU A 258 21.19 33.95 9.19
CA GLU A 258 20.09 34.37 8.29
C GLU A 258 19.73 33.27 7.29
N VAL A 259 20.72 32.58 6.72
CA VAL A 259 20.50 31.44 5.80
C VAL A 259 19.79 30.29 6.50
N ILE A 260 20.17 29.94 7.74
CA ILE A 260 19.49 28.87 8.49
C ILE A 260 18.05 29.26 8.80
N ARG A 261 17.83 30.47 9.33
CA ARG A 261 16.49 30.93 9.75
C ARG A 261 15.51 30.99 8.57
N GLY A 262 15.96 31.38 7.38
CA GLY A 262 15.11 31.39 6.18
C GLY A 262 14.67 30.00 5.68
N LEU A 263 15.27 28.90 6.15
CA LEU A 263 14.79 27.54 5.85
C LEU A 263 13.57 27.16 6.68
N ASP A 264 13.42 27.76 7.86
CA ASP A 264 12.35 27.41 8.79
C ASP A 264 11.00 27.97 8.33
N ASP A 265 11.00 29.11 7.64
CA ASP A 265 9.79 29.77 7.13
C ASP A 265 9.06 29.00 6.02
N ARG A 266 9.71 27.99 5.41
CA ARG A 266 9.15 27.21 4.29
C ARG A 266 8.40 25.94 4.72
N GLN A 267 8.40 25.57 6.01
CA GLN A 267 7.88 24.28 6.49
C GLN A 267 6.44 24.40 7.00
N GLN A 268 5.51 23.57 6.47
CA GLN A 268 4.07 23.71 6.69
C GLN A 268 3.50 23.05 7.96
N VAL A 269 4.24 22.14 8.61
CA VAL A 269 3.77 21.45 9.81
C VAL A 269 4.80 21.56 10.93
N VAL A 270 4.37 22.22 12.01
CA VAL A 270 5.15 22.52 13.21
C VAL A 270 4.39 21.98 14.42
N PHE A 271 5.02 21.07 15.14
CA PHE A 271 4.57 20.61 16.45
C PHE A 271 4.86 21.69 17.51
N PRO A 272 3.98 21.85 18.52
CA PRO A 272 4.25 22.69 19.67
C PRO A 272 5.41 22.19 20.53
N SER A 273 5.69 20.88 20.49
CA SER A 273 6.75 20.23 21.24
C SER A 273 7.93 19.87 20.34
N SER A 274 9.14 20.01 20.89
CA SER A 274 10.37 19.52 20.25
C SER A 274 10.35 18.00 20.24
N VAL A 275 9.97 17.40 19.12
CA VAL A 275 9.90 15.95 18.93
C VAL A 275 10.70 15.52 17.71
N ASP A 276 11.42 14.40 17.87
CA ASP A 276 12.20 13.75 16.81
C ASP A 276 11.54 12.41 16.47
N ILE A 277 10.65 12.44 15.49
CA ILE A 277 9.83 11.30 15.09
C ILE A 277 9.84 11.13 13.57
N ASP A 278 9.76 9.90 13.09
CA ASP A 278 9.37 9.65 11.70
C ASP A 278 7.93 9.17 11.69
N VAL A 279 7.10 9.73 10.80
CA VAL A 279 5.69 9.33 10.65
C VAL A 279 5.51 8.73 9.26
N ILE A 280 5.11 7.46 9.21
CA ILE A 280 5.07 6.70 7.98
C ILE A 280 3.63 6.32 7.68
N GLY A 281 3.08 6.91 6.63
CA GLY A 281 1.73 6.59 6.15
C GLY A 281 1.78 5.72 4.91
N PHE A 282 0.83 4.80 4.80
CA PHE A 282 0.73 3.88 3.67
C PHE A 282 -0.61 4.06 2.95
N TYR A 283 -0.62 3.73 1.66
CA TYR A 283 -1.83 3.57 0.87
C TYR A 283 -1.65 2.42 -0.11
N ARG A 284 -2.65 1.57 -0.27
CA ARG A 284 -2.55 0.29 -0.97
C ARG A 284 -3.58 0.23 -2.08
N GLU A 285 -3.20 -0.35 -3.21
CA GLU A 285 -4.04 -0.54 -4.38
C GLU A 285 -3.70 -1.89 -5.02
N GLU A 286 -4.55 -2.91 -4.84
CA GLU A 286 -4.43 -4.25 -5.47
C GLU A 286 -3.01 -4.83 -5.48
N THR A 287 -2.23 -4.61 -6.53
CA THR A 287 -0.89 -5.18 -6.74
C THR A 287 0.25 -4.28 -6.29
N ILE A 288 -0.02 -3.04 -5.86
CA ILE A 288 1.01 -2.06 -5.49
C ILE A 288 0.58 -1.26 -4.28
N SER A 289 1.54 -0.61 -3.64
CA SER A 289 1.25 0.36 -2.58
C SER A 289 2.24 1.50 -2.62
N ALA A 290 1.97 2.53 -1.83
CA ALA A 290 2.89 3.61 -1.58
C ALA A 290 3.09 3.80 -0.09
N ALA A 291 4.31 4.18 0.27
CA ALA A 291 4.67 4.67 1.60
C ALA A 291 5.10 6.13 1.50
N CYS A 292 4.71 6.93 2.47
CA CYS A 292 5.13 8.32 2.62
C CYS A 292 5.73 8.50 4.02
N VAL A 293 7.00 8.90 4.09
CA VAL A 293 7.73 9.16 5.32
C VAL A 293 7.83 10.66 5.54
N PHE A 294 7.24 11.16 6.61
CA PHE A 294 7.55 12.48 7.15
C PHE A 294 8.64 12.37 8.20
N VAL A 295 9.79 12.96 7.90
CA VAL A 295 10.93 13.05 8.81
C VAL A 295 10.77 14.32 9.64
N VAL A 296 10.43 14.17 10.91
CA VAL A 296 10.21 15.29 11.84
C VAL A 296 11.38 15.38 12.81
N ARG A 297 12.01 16.55 12.88
CA ARG A 297 13.11 16.83 13.83
C ARG A 297 12.86 18.19 14.47
N GLU A 298 13.14 18.31 15.76
CA GLU A 298 12.86 19.52 16.55
C GLU A 298 11.41 20.01 16.41
N GLY A 299 10.47 19.06 16.25
CA GLY A 299 9.05 19.37 16.04
C GLY A 299 8.70 19.92 14.66
N ARG A 300 9.59 19.86 13.66
CA ARG A 300 9.30 20.36 12.30
C ARG A 300 9.54 19.29 11.24
N THR A 301 8.73 19.30 10.19
CA THR A 301 8.93 18.40 9.06
C THR A 301 10.13 18.83 8.24
N VAL A 302 11.26 18.13 8.40
CA VAL A 302 12.51 18.40 7.69
C VAL A 302 12.48 17.82 6.27
N ARG A 303 11.79 16.69 6.08
CA ARG A 303 11.75 15.98 4.80
C ARG A 303 10.46 15.19 4.64
N THR A 304 10.02 15.05 3.40
CA THR A 304 8.98 14.11 2.97
C THR A 304 9.63 13.14 1.99
N CYS A 305 9.40 11.83 2.11
CA CYS A 305 9.91 10.82 1.18
C CYS A 305 8.77 9.95 0.70
N GLU A 306 8.70 9.66 -0.60
CA GLU A 306 7.63 8.86 -1.20
C GLU A 306 8.21 7.62 -1.88
N PHE A 307 7.60 6.46 -1.62
CA PHE A 307 8.02 5.16 -2.14
C PHE A 307 6.86 4.43 -2.78
N ILE A 308 7.14 3.65 -3.82
CA ILE A 308 6.19 2.72 -4.44
C ILE A 308 6.69 1.31 -4.17
N LEU A 309 5.83 0.50 -3.56
CA LEU A 309 6.09 -0.90 -3.24
C LEU A 309 5.41 -1.80 -4.27
N ASP A 310 6.00 -2.96 -4.51
CA ASP A 310 5.55 -3.93 -5.51
C ASP A 310 4.45 -4.88 -5.02
N LYS A 311 4.03 -4.69 -3.76
CA LYS A 311 2.91 -5.37 -3.11
C LYS A 311 1.84 -4.37 -2.69
N GLY A 312 0.58 -4.78 -2.81
CA GLY A 312 -0.59 -4.02 -2.42
C GLY A 312 -1.43 -4.78 -1.40
N LEU A 313 -2.58 -5.30 -1.81
CA LEU A 313 -3.55 -6.07 -1.03
C LEU A 313 -3.21 -7.56 -0.92
N ASP A 314 -2.17 -8.02 -1.62
CA ASP A 314 -1.71 -9.40 -1.70
C ASP A 314 -0.81 -9.84 -0.53
N VAL A 315 -0.43 -8.89 0.33
CA VAL A 315 0.29 -9.11 1.58
C VAL A 315 -0.50 -8.53 2.74
N ASP A 316 -0.25 -8.96 3.97
CA ASP A 316 -0.87 -8.33 5.13
C ASP A 316 -0.31 -6.90 5.39
N GLU A 317 -1.09 -6.03 6.05
CA GLU A 317 -0.64 -4.66 6.35
C GLU A 317 0.59 -4.65 7.28
N GLU A 318 0.65 -5.52 8.29
CA GLU A 318 1.79 -5.61 9.21
C GLU A 318 3.05 -6.05 8.47
N GLU A 319 2.92 -7.03 7.57
CA GLU A 319 4.03 -7.53 6.75
C GLU A 319 4.53 -6.46 5.77
N LEU A 320 3.62 -5.71 5.15
CA LEU A 320 3.96 -4.58 4.28
C LEU A 320 4.78 -3.53 5.02
N GLN A 321 4.33 -3.13 6.22
CA GLN A 321 5.00 -2.09 7.00
C GLN A 321 6.32 -2.58 7.59
N SER A 322 6.35 -3.77 8.18
CA SER A 322 7.59 -4.37 8.70
C SER A 322 8.65 -4.53 7.60
N GLY A 323 8.26 -5.02 6.42
CA GLY A 323 9.13 -5.13 5.25
C GLY A 323 9.69 -3.78 4.80
N PHE A 324 8.83 -2.76 4.71
CA PHE A 324 9.25 -1.39 4.36
C PHE A 324 10.25 -0.81 5.36
N LEU A 325 10.00 -0.93 6.67
CA LEU A 325 10.87 -0.38 7.71
C LEU A 325 12.29 -0.96 7.66
N LYS A 326 12.38 -2.29 7.51
CA LYS A 326 13.66 -2.99 7.41
C LYS A 326 14.49 -2.46 6.24
N ARG A 327 13.85 -2.14 5.12
CA ARG A 327 14.54 -1.59 3.95
C ARG A 327 14.88 -0.12 4.10
N TYR A 328 13.91 0.70 4.49
CA TYR A 328 14.07 2.14 4.63
C TYR A 328 15.22 2.50 5.59
N TYR A 329 15.23 1.91 6.79
CA TYR A 329 16.27 2.16 7.79
C TYR A 329 17.56 1.36 7.57
N ASP A 330 17.64 0.53 6.53
CA ASP A 330 18.92 -0.01 6.09
C ASP A 330 19.74 0.97 5.26
N GLU A 331 19.04 1.81 4.52
CA GLU A 331 19.65 2.80 3.65
C GLU A 331 19.82 4.16 4.33
N THR A 332 19.61 4.32 5.64
CA THR A 332 19.82 5.63 6.27
C THR A 332 20.41 5.55 7.66
N ALA A 333 21.28 6.51 7.97
CA ALA A 333 21.84 6.71 9.30
C ALA A 333 21.02 7.72 10.14
N ASP A 334 19.97 8.30 9.57
CA ASP A 334 19.09 9.29 10.21
C ASP A 334 17.90 8.57 10.87
N ILE A 335 18.12 8.03 12.07
CA ILE A 335 17.11 7.24 12.81
C ILE A 335 16.54 8.08 13.97
N PRO A 336 15.21 8.24 14.08
CA PRO A 336 14.56 9.04 15.12
C PRO A 336 14.51 8.33 16.47
N ALA A 337 14.02 9.01 17.50
CA ALA A 337 13.71 8.39 18.79
C ALA A 337 12.41 7.57 18.74
N GLU A 338 11.50 7.90 17.83
CA GLU A 338 10.21 7.24 17.70
C GLU A 338 9.79 7.15 16.22
N VAL A 339 9.23 6.00 15.83
CA VAL A 339 8.65 5.76 14.50
C VAL A 339 7.16 5.50 14.64
N ASN A 340 6.33 6.31 13.97
CA ASN A 340 4.87 6.23 14.03
C ASN A 340 4.28 5.51 12.81
N LEU A 341 3.40 4.53 13.07
CA LEU A 341 2.80 3.62 12.08
C LEU A 341 1.27 3.55 12.23
N SER A 342 0.57 3.05 11.20
CA SER A 342 -0.90 2.83 11.27
C SER A 342 -1.29 1.54 11.97
N VAL A 343 -0.38 0.58 12.06
CA VAL A 343 -0.57 -0.73 12.70
C VAL A 343 0.39 -0.94 13.85
N GLU A 344 0.07 -1.90 14.70
CA GLU A 344 0.96 -2.40 15.73
C GLU A 344 1.67 -3.62 15.15
N LEU A 345 2.99 -3.69 15.27
CA LEU A 345 3.77 -4.78 14.68
C LEU A 345 4.10 -5.82 15.75
N GLU A 346 3.89 -7.10 15.44
CA GLU A 346 4.29 -8.21 16.32
C GLU A 346 5.80 -8.18 16.66
N ASP A 347 6.63 -7.66 15.75
CA ASP A 347 8.09 -7.55 15.89
C ASP A 347 8.57 -6.15 16.28
N ALA A 348 7.70 -5.32 16.87
CA ALA A 348 8.03 -3.95 17.24
C ALA A 348 9.23 -3.83 18.19
N GLU A 349 9.36 -4.73 19.17
CA GLU A 349 10.50 -4.74 20.11
C GLU A 349 11.82 -5.03 19.39
N ALA A 350 11.87 -6.10 18.59
CA ALA A 350 13.07 -6.48 17.84
C ALA A 350 13.48 -5.42 16.80
N LEU A 351 12.50 -4.77 16.14
CA LEU A 351 12.73 -3.62 15.26
C LEU A 351 13.28 -2.42 16.04
N GLY A 352 12.71 -2.11 17.20
CA GLY A 352 13.17 -1.03 18.08
C GLY A 352 14.60 -1.23 18.55
N GLU A 353 14.95 -2.45 18.99
CA GLU A 353 16.32 -2.83 19.35
C GLU A 353 17.29 -2.71 18.16
N TRP A 354 16.87 -3.12 16.96
CA TRP A 354 17.70 -2.99 15.77
C TRP A 354 17.98 -1.56 15.38
N LEU A 355 16.95 -0.71 15.39
CA LEU A 355 17.10 0.72 15.18
C LEU A 355 17.94 1.35 16.29
N ALA A 356 17.78 0.90 17.53
CA ALA A 356 18.57 1.39 18.65
C ALA A 356 20.06 1.04 18.53
N GLY A 357 20.38 -0.18 18.09
CA GLY A 357 21.75 -0.61 17.81
C GLY A 357 22.41 0.23 16.70
N LYS A 358 21.66 0.60 15.66
CA LYS A 358 22.15 1.48 14.59
C LYS A 358 22.30 2.94 15.02
N ARG A 359 21.41 3.43 15.88
CA ARG A 359 21.38 4.82 16.38
C ARG A 359 22.32 5.04 17.57
N GLU A 360 22.74 3.97 18.25
CA GLU A 360 23.42 3.99 19.57
C GLU A 360 22.56 4.64 20.69
N ARG A 361 21.23 4.73 20.49
CA ARG A 361 20.24 5.31 21.42
C ARG A 361 18.89 4.63 21.19
N SER A 362 18.01 4.64 22.19
CA SER A 362 16.69 3.98 22.08
C SER A 362 15.86 4.49 20.90
N CYS A 363 15.14 3.57 20.25
CA CYS A 363 14.18 3.88 19.21
C CYS A 363 12.92 3.06 19.47
N HIS A 364 11.76 3.70 19.52
CA HIS A 364 10.49 3.05 19.82
C HIS A 364 9.54 3.11 18.63
N LEU A 365 8.82 2.02 18.37
CA LEU A 365 7.73 2.01 17.42
C LEU A 365 6.43 2.35 18.16
N HIS A 366 5.60 3.20 17.57
CA HIS A 366 4.39 3.70 18.20
C HIS A 366 3.23 3.79 17.21
N ARG A 367 2.01 3.48 17.68
CA ARG A 367 0.79 3.56 16.89
C ARG A 367 -0.11 4.69 17.41
N PRO A 368 -0.06 5.89 16.84
CA PRO A 368 -0.85 7.01 17.34
C PRO A 368 -2.34 6.84 16.99
N GLN A 369 -3.18 6.72 18.01
CA GLN A 369 -4.64 6.58 17.86
C GLN A 369 -5.40 7.92 17.86
N ARG A 370 -4.82 8.97 18.47
CA ARG A 370 -5.44 10.30 18.59
C ARG A 370 -4.38 11.40 18.71
N GLY A 371 -4.82 12.66 18.64
CA GLY A 371 -3.96 13.83 18.79
C GLY A 371 -3.18 14.19 17.54
N GLU A 372 -2.11 14.98 17.70
CA GLU A 372 -1.38 15.58 16.59
C GLU A 372 -0.57 14.56 15.77
N LYS A 373 0.08 13.60 16.43
CA LYS A 373 0.79 12.47 15.76
C LYS A 373 -0.16 11.68 14.85
N HIS A 374 -1.41 11.45 15.30
CA HIS A 374 -2.42 10.77 14.50
C HIS A 374 -2.85 11.60 13.28
N ARG A 375 -3.03 12.92 13.43
CA ARG A 375 -3.32 13.82 12.30
C ARG A 375 -2.19 13.83 11.28
N LEU A 376 -0.94 13.83 11.74
CA LEU A 376 0.22 13.78 10.86
C LEU A 376 0.30 12.45 10.11
N LEU A 377 0.00 11.33 10.78
CA LEU A 377 -0.10 10.01 10.16
C LEU A 377 -1.18 9.97 9.08
N ALA A 378 -2.37 10.50 9.36
CA ALA A 378 -3.44 10.60 8.36
C ALA A 378 -3.00 11.44 7.14
N MET A 379 -2.25 12.52 7.37
CA MET A 379 -1.69 13.33 6.30
C MET A 379 -0.61 12.57 5.50
N ALA A 380 0.23 11.78 6.16
CA ALA A 380 1.23 10.94 5.51
C ALA A 380 0.56 9.91 4.60
N SER A 381 -0.47 9.21 5.08
CA SER A 381 -1.23 8.24 4.28
C SER A 381 -1.94 8.89 3.09
N LYS A 382 -2.46 10.12 3.25
CA LYS A 382 -3.02 10.89 2.12
C LYS A 382 -1.95 11.24 1.07
N ASN A 383 -0.74 11.58 1.50
CA ASN A 383 0.38 11.83 0.58
C ASN A 383 0.82 10.54 -0.13
N ALA A 384 0.86 9.41 0.59
CA ALA A 384 1.11 8.10 -0.02
C ALA A 384 0.09 7.79 -1.13
N ARG A 385 -1.20 8.04 -0.88
CA ARG A 385 -2.24 7.92 -1.91
C ARG A 385 -1.97 8.78 -3.14
N HIS A 386 -1.64 10.05 -2.94
CA HIS A 386 -1.33 10.95 -4.04
C HIS A 386 -0.07 10.51 -4.81
N ALA A 387 0.95 10.01 -4.12
CA ALA A 387 2.16 9.47 -4.72
C ALA A 387 1.85 8.26 -5.61
N LEU A 388 1.02 7.33 -5.12
CA LEU A 388 0.59 6.15 -5.88
C LEU A 388 -0.20 6.54 -7.13
N MET A 389 -1.18 7.44 -6.99
CA MET A 389 -1.98 7.95 -8.11
C MET A 389 -1.12 8.62 -9.18
N ARG A 390 -0.14 9.46 -8.78
CA ARG A 390 0.81 10.07 -9.72
C ARG A 390 1.68 9.03 -10.41
N TYR A 391 2.12 8.00 -9.68
CA TYR A 391 2.90 6.91 -10.25
C TYR A 391 2.09 6.16 -11.32
N MET A 392 0.86 5.73 -11.00
CA MET A 392 -0.01 5.00 -11.92
C MET A 392 -0.31 5.81 -13.18
N MET A 393 -0.63 7.10 -13.04
CA MET A 393 -0.90 7.99 -14.17
C MET A 393 0.33 8.16 -15.06
N ARG A 394 1.51 8.37 -14.48
CA ARG A 394 2.76 8.63 -15.24
C ARG A 394 3.27 7.38 -15.97
N THR A 395 3.03 6.20 -15.41
CA THR A 395 3.57 4.94 -15.94
C THR A 395 2.57 4.21 -16.83
N GLY A 396 1.29 4.59 -16.82
CA GLY A 396 0.26 3.79 -17.49
C GLY A 396 -0.04 2.47 -16.76
N TYR A 397 0.35 2.35 -15.49
CA TYR A 397 0.30 1.08 -14.74
C TYR A 397 -1.06 0.38 -14.77
N ALA A 398 -2.16 1.16 -14.72
CA ALA A 398 -3.50 0.60 -14.75
C ALA A 398 -3.79 -0.14 -16.07
N ASP A 399 -3.30 0.38 -17.19
CA ASP A 399 -3.50 -0.22 -18.52
C ASP A 399 -2.62 -1.45 -18.69
N ASP A 400 -1.32 -1.34 -18.34
CA ASP A 400 -0.39 -2.46 -18.38
C ASP A 400 -0.86 -3.63 -17.52
N ARG A 401 -1.33 -3.34 -16.29
CA ARG A 401 -1.90 -4.34 -15.40
C ARG A 401 -3.14 -4.99 -15.99
N THR A 402 -4.02 -4.21 -16.62
CA THR A 402 -5.24 -4.75 -17.23
C THR A 402 -4.90 -5.68 -18.39
N ASN A 403 -3.96 -5.29 -19.25
CA ASN A 403 -3.47 -6.13 -20.34
C ASN A 403 -2.82 -7.42 -19.82
N GLN A 404 -1.98 -7.31 -18.79
CA GLN A 404 -1.37 -8.47 -18.13
C GLN A 404 -2.44 -9.40 -17.55
N ALA A 405 -3.47 -8.86 -16.90
CA ALA A 405 -4.57 -9.65 -16.36
C ALA A 405 -5.29 -10.47 -17.44
N LEU A 406 -5.53 -9.88 -18.61
CA LEU A 406 -6.19 -10.55 -19.73
C LEU A 406 -5.32 -11.67 -20.32
N LEU A 407 -4.01 -11.44 -20.47
CA LEU A 407 -3.06 -12.46 -20.94
C LEU A 407 -2.88 -13.60 -19.94
N GLU A 408 -2.84 -13.28 -18.64
CA GLU A 408 -2.78 -14.29 -17.59
C GLU A 408 -4.07 -15.14 -17.56
N LEU A 409 -5.25 -14.53 -17.74
CA LEU A 409 -6.51 -15.27 -17.83
C LEU A 409 -6.60 -16.13 -19.09
N GLU A 410 -6.09 -15.65 -20.23
CA GLU A 410 -5.96 -16.45 -21.44
C GLU A 410 -5.18 -17.73 -21.17
N SER A 411 -3.98 -17.60 -20.59
CA SER A 411 -3.12 -18.73 -20.30
C SER A 411 -3.71 -19.65 -19.23
N ALA A 412 -4.25 -19.08 -18.14
CA ALA A 412 -4.76 -19.86 -17.00
C ALA A 412 -6.02 -20.64 -17.34
N LEU A 413 -6.90 -20.06 -18.18
CA LEU A 413 -8.16 -20.67 -18.59
C LEU A 413 -8.06 -21.30 -20.00
N ALA A 414 -6.86 -21.47 -20.53
CA ALA A 414 -6.61 -22.07 -21.85
C ALA A 414 -7.51 -21.49 -22.97
N LEU A 415 -7.71 -20.18 -22.96
CA LEU A 415 -8.56 -19.49 -23.94
C LEU A 415 -7.84 -19.35 -25.28
N PRO A 416 -8.57 -19.28 -26.41
CA PRO A 416 -7.96 -19.10 -27.73
C PRO A 416 -7.33 -17.71 -27.94
N ALA A 417 -7.77 -16.71 -27.16
CA ALA A 417 -7.29 -15.34 -27.18
C ALA A 417 -7.62 -14.64 -25.84
N PRO A 418 -6.98 -13.50 -25.52
CA PRO A 418 -7.33 -12.70 -24.36
C PRO A 418 -8.81 -12.32 -24.32
N PRO A 419 -9.51 -12.48 -23.18
CA PRO A 419 -10.95 -12.26 -23.11
C PRO A 419 -11.29 -10.77 -23.04
N MET A 420 -11.39 -10.12 -24.20
CA MET A 420 -11.66 -8.68 -24.29
C MET A 420 -13.07 -8.32 -23.80
N ARG A 421 -14.04 -9.24 -23.90
CA ARG A 421 -15.38 -9.09 -23.35
C ARG A 421 -15.70 -10.21 -22.37
N ILE A 422 -15.88 -9.86 -21.10
CA ILE A 422 -16.25 -10.77 -20.02
C ILE A 422 -17.68 -10.46 -19.57
N GLU A 423 -18.56 -11.46 -19.57
CA GLU A 423 -19.91 -11.34 -19.02
C GLU A 423 -19.99 -12.17 -17.73
N CYS A 424 -20.46 -11.56 -16.64
CA CYS A 424 -20.59 -12.24 -15.35
C CYS A 424 -22.04 -12.25 -14.87
N PHE A 425 -22.51 -13.43 -14.46
CA PHE A 425 -23.88 -13.65 -13.98
C PHE A 425 -23.89 -14.01 -12.50
N ASP A 426 -24.70 -13.30 -11.73
CA ASP A 426 -25.04 -13.61 -10.33
C ASP A 426 -26.54 -13.88 -10.22
N ILE A 427 -26.91 -14.98 -9.56
CA ILE A 427 -28.30 -15.34 -9.27
C ILE A 427 -28.54 -15.13 -7.79
N SER A 428 -29.48 -14.23 -7.49
CA SER A 428 -29.84 -13.92 -6.12
C SER A 428 -31.35 -14.08 -5.91
N THR A 429 -31.71 -14.85 -4.89
CA THR A 429 -33.10 -15.15 -4.52
C THR A 429 -33.51 -14.35 -3.28
N LEU A 430 -34.64 -13.64 -3.34
CA LEU A 430 -35.14 -12.83 -2.23
C LEU A 430 -36.36 -13.48 -1.57
N HIS A 431 -36.18 -14.05 -0.36
CA HIS A 431 -37.25 -14.57 0.53
C HIS A 431 -38.35 -15.38 -0.22
N GLY A 432 -37.95 -16.23 -1.18
CA GLY A 432 -38.83 -17.15 -1.89
C GLY A 432 -39.85 -16.53 -2.86
N THR A 433 -39.81 -15.23 -3.16
CA THR A 433 -40.85 -14.56 -4.00
C THR A 433 -40.33 -13.93 -5.28
N PHE A 434 -39.07 -13.48 -5.34
CA PHE A 434 -38.49 -12.92 -6.57
C PHE A 434 -37.03 -13.36 -6.73
N THR A 435 -36.77 -14.22 -7.71
CA THR A 435 -35.41 -14.55 -8.16
C THR A 435 -35.00 -13.61 -9.28
N VAL A 436 -33.81 -13.04 -9.17
CA VAL A 436 -33.27 -12.11 -10.16
C VAL A 436 -31.87 -12.56 -10.52
N ALA A 437 -31.57 -12.57 -11.82
CA ALA A 437 -30.21 -12.64 -12.30
C ALA A 437 -29.68 -11.25 -12.69
N SER A 438 -28.48 -10.96 -12.23
CA SER A 438 -27.71 -9.76 -12.54
C SER A 438 -26.62 -10.13 -13.53
N MET A 439 -26.52 -9.37 -14.62
CA MET A 439 -25.45 -9.50 -15.59
C MET A 439 -24.62 -8.22 -15.60
N VAL A 440 -23.34 -8.34 -15.31
CA VAL A 440 -22.35 -7.28 -15.46
C VAL A 440 -21.42 -7.61 -16.61
N VAL A 441 -20.85 -6.58 -17.22
CA VAL A 441 -20.01 -6.71 -18.42
C VAL A 441 -18.72 -5.95 -18.20
N PHE A 442 -17.61 -6.59 -18.53
CA PHE A 442 -16.30 -5.96 -18.59
C PHE A 442 -15.83 -5.98 -20.04
N THR A 443 -15.45 -4.81 -20.56
CA THR A 443 -14.89 -4.62 -21.89
C THR A 443 -13.46 -4.12 -21.75
N ASN A 444 -12.50 -4.76 -22.40
CA ASN A 444 -11.06 -4.54 -22.26
C ASN A 444 -10.62 -4.50 -20.79
N GLY A 445 -11.13 -5.46 -20.00
CA GLY A 445 -10.85 -5.59 -18.56
C GLY A 445 -11.42 -4.48 -17.67
N ARG A 446 -12.32 -3.62 -18.18
CA ARG A 446 -12.97 -2.56 -17.41
C ARG A 446 -14.49 -2.69 -17.40
N ALA A 447 -15.11 -2.39 -16.28
CA ALA A 447 -16.56 -2.39 -16.12
C ALA A 447 -17.29 -1.49 -17.14
N ASP A 448 -18.11 -2.09 -18.00
CA ASP A 448 -18.96 -1.42 -18.97
C ASP A 448 -20.41 -1.36 -18.47
N LYS A 449 -20.67 -0.36 -17.61
CA LYS A 449 -21.96 -0.16 -16.96
C LYS A 449 -23.14 0.03 -17.93
N SER A 450 -22.88 0.46 -19.16
CA SER A 450 -23.92 0.66 -20.17
C SER A 450 -24.52 -0.68 -20.65
N GLN A 451 -23.74 -1.76 -20.52
CA GLN A 451 -24.09 -3.10 -20.97
C GLN A 451 -24.69 -3.97 -19.85
N TYR A 452 -24.86 -3.44 -18.63
CA TYR A 452 -25.42 -4.21 -17.52
C TYR A 452 -26.89 -4.52 -17.74
N ARG A 453 -27.31 -5.74 -17.39
CA ARG A 453 -28.71 -6.17 -17.56
C ARG A 453 -29.20 -6.89 -16.31
N ARG A 454 -30.50 -6.78 -16.06
CA ARG A 454 -31.20 -7.50 -14.99
C ARG A 454 -32.27 -8.35 -15.61
N PHE A 455 -32.36 -9.60 -15.17
CA PHE A 455 -33.34 -10.57 -15.65
C PHE A 455 -34.20 -10.98 -14.47
N LYS A 456 -35.51 -10.71 -14.57
CA LYS A 456 -36.48 -11.27 -13.64
C LYS A 456 -36.77 -12.71 -14.06
N ILE A 457 -36.57 -13.65 -13.17
CA ILE A 457 -36.89 -15.05 -13.41
C ILE A 457 -38.41 -15.21 -13.34
N GLN A 458 -38.98 -15.88 -14.33
CA GLN A 458 -40.42 -16.11 -14.44
C GLN A 458 -40.84 -17.53 -14.06
N ALA A 459 -39.89 -18.47 -14.00
CA ALA A 459 -40.18 -19.84 -13.56
C ALA A 459 -40.79 -19.87 -12.15
N GLU A 460 -41.88 -20.62 -11.98
CA GLU A 460 -42.42 -20.98 -10.68
C GLU A 460 -41.44 -21.97 -10.03
N LEU A 461 -40.82 -21.54 -8.94
CA LEU A 461 -39.79 -22.27 -8.23
C LEU A 461 -40.29 -22.55 -6.82
N ASP A 462 -40.64 -23.81 -6.54
CA ASP A 462 -41.08 -24.25 -5.21
C ASP A 462 -39.92 -24.21 -4.18
N GLU A 463 -38.68 -24.32 -4.67
CA GLU A 463 -37.42 -24.10 -3.95
C GLU A 463 -36.44 -23.29 -4.82
N ALA A 464 -35.46 -22.61 -4.19
CA ALA A 464 -34.43 -21.83 -4.90
C ALA A 464 -33.58 -22.74 -5.81
N ASN A 465 -34.04 -22.96 -7.03
CA ASN A 465 -33.34 -23.78 -8.01
C ASN A 465 -32.53 -22.89 -8.96
N ASP A 466 -31.30 -22.60 -8.54
CA ASP A 466 -30.34 -21.76 -9.28
C ASP A 466 -30.06 -22.31 -10.69
N PHE A 467 -30.21 -23.63 -10.92
CA PHE A 467 -30.01 -24.27 -12.22
C PHE A 467 -31.03 -23.80 -13.26
N VAL A 468 -32.32 -23.81 -12.89
CA VAL A 468 -33.41 -23.41 -13.79
C VAL A 468 -33.33 -21.92 -14.08
N SER A 469 -33.01 -21.13 -13.05
CA SER A 469 -32.83 -19.69 -13.16
C SER A 469 -31.68 -19.33 -14.10
N MET A 470 -30.53 -20.03 -14.01
CA MET A 470 -29.39 -19.81 -14.90
C MET A 470 -29.73 -20.18 -16.35
N SER A 471 -30.38 -21.32 -16.54
CA SER A 471 -30.76 -21.81 -17.88
C SER A 471 -31.74 -20.83 -18.56
N GLU A 472 -32.73 -20.32 -17.84
CA GLU A 472 -33.69 -19.30 -18.34
C GLU A 472 -32.97 -18.02 -18.78
N VAL A 473 -32.02 -17.53 -17.98
CA VAL A 473 -31.31 -16.27 -18.22
C VAL A 473 -30.40 -16.37 -19.42
N LEU A 474 -29.59 -17.43 -19.50
CA LEU A 474 -28.69 -17.65 -20.63
C LEU A 474 -29.49 -17.88 -21.92
N GLY A 475 -30.57 -18.67 -21.87
CA GLY A 475 -31.50 -18.84 -23.00
C GLY A 475 -32.08 -17.52 -23.51
N ARG A 476 -32.43 -16.60 -22.60
CA ARG A 476 -32.94 -15.27 -22.97
C ARG A 476 -31.86 -14.30 -23.44
N ARG A 477 -30.65 -14.36 -22.88
CA ARG A 477 -29.54 -13.46 -23.26
C ARG A 477 -28.97 -13.83 -24.61
N TYR A 478 -28.80 -15.12 -24.86
CA TYR A 478 -28.14 -15.66 -26.05
C TYR A 478 -29.13 -16.15 -27.12
N ALA A 479 -30.42 -15.82 -26.99
CA ALA A 479 -31.39 -16.01 -28.06
C ALA A 479 -30.91 -15.32 -29.36
N PRO A 480 -31.06 -15.95 -30.54
CA PRO A 480 -30.55 -15.40 -31.81
C PRO A 480 -30.97 -13.96 -32.09
N GLU A 481 -32.22 -13.61 -31.77
CA GLU A 481 -32.78 -12.27 -31.94
C GLU A 481 -32.07 -11.22 -31.09
N ARG A 482 -31.66 -11.58 -29.86
CA ARG A 482 -30.95 -10.68 -28.95
C ARG A 482 -29.46 -10.62 -29.23
N MET A 483 -28.88 -11.70 -29.75
CA MET A 483 -27.50 -11.71 -30.23
C MET A 483 -27.30 -10.86 -31.49
N ALA A 484 -28.35 -10.66 -32.28
CA ALA A 484 -28.36 -9.76 -33.43
C ALA A 484 -28.63 -8.29 -33.06
N ASP A 485 -29.03 -7.99 -31.83
CA ASP A 485 -29.27 -6.62 -31.36
C ASP A 485 -27.96 -5.97 -30.88
N GLU A 486 -27.50 -4.94 -31.59
CA GLU A 486 -26.31 -4.16 -31.24
C GLU A 486 -26.35 -3.61 -29.80
N ARG A 487 -27.54 -3.44 -29.21
CA ARG A 487 -27.72 -2.97 -27.82
C ARG A 487 -27.37 -4.00 -26.77
N PHE A 488 -27.33 -5.30 -27.10
CA PHE A 488 -26.94 -6.37 -26.17
C PHE A 488 -25.47 -6.74 -26.29
N GLY A 489 -24.76 -6.13 -27.25
CA GLY A 489 -23.33 -6.32 -27.47
C GLY A 489 -23.00 -7.66 -28.15
N SER A 490 -21.77 -7.76 -28.63
CA SER A 490 -21.22 -8.97 -29.24
C SER A 490 -21.20 -10.16 -28.26
N ARG A 491 -21.00 -11.36 -28.81
CA ARG A 491 -20.70 -12.56 -28.03
C ARG A 491 -19.55 -12.30 -27.05
N PRO A 492 -19.65 -12.75 -25.78
CA PRO A 492 -18.53 -12.66 -24.85
C PRO A 492 -17.41 -13.63 -25.23
N ASP A 493 -16.19 -13.23 -24.92
CA ASP A 493 -14.99 -14.07 -25.04
C ASP A 493 -14.85 -14.99 -23.81
N LEU A 494 -15.42 -14.59 -22.67
CA LEU A 494 -15.49 -15.37 -21.45
C LEU A 494 -16.81 -15.13 -20.71
N LEU A 495 -17.49 -16.21 -20.36
CA LEU A 495 -18.66 -16.23 -19.47
C LEU A 495 -18.22 -16.63 -18.06
N VAL A 496 -18.49 -15.78 -17.07
CA VAL A 496 -18.25 -16.04 -15.66
C VAL A 496 -19.57 -16.27 -14.95
N VAL A 497 -19.67 -17.37 -14.23
CA VAL A 497 -20.83 -17.69 -13.41
C VAL A 497 -20.44 -17.59 -11.94
N ASP A 498 -21.11 -16.73 -11.18
CA ASP A 498 -20.92 -16.66 -9.73
C ASP A 498 -21.60 -17.87 -9.07
N GLY A 499 -20.80 -18.89 -8.78
CA GLY A 499 -21.28 -20.20 -8.37
C GLY A 499 -20.24 -21.30 -8.59
N GLY A 500 -20.40 -22.40 -7.86
CA GLY A 500 -19.51 -23.55 -7.97
C GLY A 500 -19.83 -24.44 -9.18
N LYS A 501 -19.33 -25.68 -9.13
CA LYS A 501 -19.55 -26.71 -10.18
C LYS A 501 -21.02 -26.88 -10.62
N PRO A 502 -22.04 -26.85 -9.74
CA PRO A 502 -23.42 -27.03 -10.16
C PRO A 502 -23.91 -25.92 -11.12
N GLN A 503 -23.60 -24.67 -10.81
CA GLN A 503 -23.98 -23.52 -11.64
C GLN A 503 -23.21 -23.51 -12.97
N LEU A 504 -21.92 -23.85 -12.94
CA LEU A 504 -21.10 -24.02 -14.14
C LEU A 504 -21.67 -25.11 -15.07
N THR A 505 -22.03 -26.26 -14.51
CA THR A 505 -22.61 -27.38 -15.27
C THR A 505 -23.95 -26.99 -15.93
N ALA A 506 -24.75 -26.18 -15.24
CA ALA A 506 -25.99 -25.64 -15.79
C ALA A 506 -25.74 -24.75 -17.00
N ALA A 507 -24.77 -23.85 -16.88
CA ALA A 507 -24.40 -22.93 -17.95
C ALA A 507 -23.89 -23.68 -19.19
N ILE A 508 -23.02 -24.67 -19.01
CA ILE A 508 -22.48 -25.50 -20.10
C ILE A 508 -23.61 -26.20 -20.88
N LYS A 509 -24.49 -26.92 -20.17
CA LYS A 509 -25.62 -27.63 -20.81
C LYS A 509 -26.52 -26.68 -21.61
N GLN A 510 -26.75 -25.47 -21.10
CA GLN A 510 -27.58 -24.49 -21.79
C GLN A 510 -26.87 -23.90 -23.02
N LEU A 511 -25.56 -23.66 -22.96
CA LEU A 511 -24.77 -23.21 -24.11
C LEU A 511 -24.72 -24.27 -25.22
N GLU A 512 -24.54 -25.54 -24.85
CA GLU A 512 -24.61 -26.68 -25.78
C GLU A 512 -25.98 -26.78 -26.46
N ALA A 513 -27.07 -26.64 -25.70
CA ALA A 513 -28.43 -26.65 -26.24
C ALA A 513 -28.70 -25.50 -27.23
N LEU A 514 -28.01 -24.37 -27.06
CA LEU A 514 -28.07 -23.22 -27.96
C LEU A 514 -27.09 -23.33 -29.14
N GLY A 515 -26.21 -24.34 -29.17
CA GLY A 515 -25.17 -24.49 -30.18
C GLY A 515 -24.08 -23.41 -30.12
N LEU A 516 -23.79 -22.89 -28.92
CA LEU A 516 -22.82 -21.80 -28.70
C LEU A 516 -21.56 -22.31 -28.02
N ASP A 517 -20.41 -21.99 -28.61
CA ASP A 517 -19.09 -22.42 -28.12
C ASP A 517 -18.38 -21.34 -27.28
N ILE A 518 -19.03 -20.86 -26.21
CA ILE A 518 -18.48 -19.77 -25.39
C ILE A 518 -17.66 -20.35 -24.23
N PRO A 519 -16.38 -19.95 -24.04
CA PRO A 519 -15.62 -20.33 -22.86
C PRO A 519 -16.33 -19.88 -21.59
N VAL A 520 -16.50 -20.80 -20.64
CA VAL A 520 -17.24 -20.57 -19.40
C VAL A 520 -16.46 -21.05 -18.19
N CYS A 521 -16.46 -20.26 -17.12
CA CYS A 521 -15.89 -20.64 -15.82
C CYS A 521 -16.83 -20.30 -14.66
N GLY A 522 -16.79 -21.13 -13.62
CA GLY A 522 -17.49 -20.89 -12.36
C GLY A 522 -16.55 -20.26 -11.35
N LEU A 523 -17.03 -19.29 -10.56
CA LEU A 523 -16.25 -18.65 -9.51
C LEU A 523 -16.88 -18.91 -8.16
N ALA A 524 -16.16 -19.60 -7.26
CA ALA A 524 -16.65 -19.87 -5.91
C ALA A 524 -16.29 -18.76 -4.92
N LYS A 525 -17.08 -18.68 -3.84
CA LYS A 525 -17.12 -17.55 -2.91
C LYS A 525 -16.00 -17.56 -1.85
N ALA A 526 -15.48 -18.73 -1.47
CA ALA A 526 -14.57 -18.86 -0.33
C ALA A 526 -13.09 -18.69 -0.70
N ASP A 527 -12.65 -19.25 -1.83
CA ASP A 527 -11.22 -19.44 -2.10
C ASP A 527 -10.75 -18.86 -3.44
N GLU A 528 -11.61 -18.12 -4.14
CA GLU A 528 -11.31 -17.52 -5.46
C GLU A 528 -10.85 -18.54 -6.51
N GLU A 529 -11.25 -19.79 -6.27
CA GLU A 529 -11.10 -20.92 -7.15
C GLU A 529 -11.94 -20.73 -8.41
N VAL A 530 -11.29 -20.88 -9.56
CA VAL A 530 -11.92 -20.78 -10.87
C VAL A 530 -12.18 -22.19 -11.40
N PHE A 531 -13.43 -22.62 -11.38
CA PHE A 531 -13.85 -23.91 -11.91
C PHE A 531 -13.94 -23.85 -13.44
N VAL A 532 -13.34 -24.82 -14.10
CA VAL A 532 -13.29 -24.95 -15.56
C VAL A 532 -13.91 -26.27 -16.02
N PRO A 533 -14.43 -26.37 -17.26
CA PRO A 533 -15.14 -27.57 -17.73
C PRO A 533 -14.24 -28.79 -17.99
N TRP A 534 -12.94 -28.59 -18.24
CA TRP A 534 -12.01 -29.65 -18.63
C TRP A 534 -11.21 -30.26 -17.49
N ASP A 535 -11.31 -29.72 -16.27
CA ASP A 535 -10.57 -30.20 -15.11
C ASP A 535 -11.51 -30.29 -13.89
N GLU A 536 -11.36 -31.36 -13.10
CA GLU A 536 -12.09 -31.50 -11.85
C GLU A 536 -11.49 -30.65 -10.73
N THR A 537 -10.21 -30.29 -10.86
CA THR A 537 -9.51 -29.38 -9.96
C THR A 537 -9.70 -27.92 -10.42
N PRO A 538 -9.97 -27.00 -9.49
CA PRO A 538 -10.11 -25.59 -9.85
C PRO A 538 -8.76 -25.00 -10.29
N VAL A 539 -8.82 -24.11 -11.28
CA VAL A 539 -7.68 -23.28 -11.65
C VAL A 539 -7.44 -22.27 -10.54
N VAL A 540 -6.23 -22.29 -10.01
CA VAL A 540 -5.79 -21.38 -8.96
C VAL A 540 -4.98 -20.26 -9.61
N LEU A 541 -5.52 -19.05 -9.61
CA LEU A 541 -4.79 -17.87 -10.07
C LEU A 541 -3.77 -17.45 -9.00
N PRO A 542 -2.52 -17.08 -9.37
CA PRO A 542 -1.51 -16.72 -8.39
C PRO A 542 -1.95 -15.56 -7.50
N THR A 543 -1.68 -15.61 -6.20
CA THR A 543 -2.00 -14.51 -5.28
C THR A 543 -1.31 -13.23 -5.73
N GLY A 544 -2.04 -12.13 -5.72
CA GLY A 544 -1.50 -10.84 -6.14
C GLY A 544 -1.26 -10.71 -7.65
N SER A 545 -1.65 -11.70 -8.46
CA SER A 545 -1.63 -11.59 -9.91
C SER A 545 -2.67 -10.59 -10.41
N ALA A 546 -2.42 -10.03 -11.58
CA ALA A 546 -3.32 -9.07 -12.20
C ALA A 546 -4.65 -9.75 -12.59
N SER A 547 -4.59 -10.99 -13.07
CA SER A 547 -5.74 -11.85 -13.40
C SER A 547 -6.65 -12.11 -12.21
N LEU A 548 -6.09 -12.46 -11.04
CA LEU A 548 -6.88 -12.70 -9.84
C LEU A 548 -7.67 -11.45 -9.45
N TYR A 549 -7.03 -10.27 -9.41
CA TYR A 549 -7.72 -9.02 -9.10
C TYR A 549 -8.82 -8.69 -10.12
N LEU A 550 -8.60 -8.92 -11.41
CA LEU A 550 -9.62 -8.71 -12.43
C LEU A 550 -10.84 -9.62 -12.20
N ILE A 551 -10.64 -10.90 -11.90
CA ILE A 551 -11.73 -11.84 -11.61
C ILE A 551 -12.48 -11.45 -10.34
N LYS A 552 -11.79 -11.02 -9.27
CA LYS A 552 -12.43 -10.47 -8.07
C LYS A 552 -13.29 -9.25 -8.41
N GLN A 553 -12.76 -8.31 -9.20
CA GLN A 553 -13.52 -7.12 -9.60
C GLN A 553 -14.79 -7.50 -10.38
N VAL A 554 -14.70 -8.46 -11.30
CA VAL A 554 -15.84 -8.95 -12.07
C VAL A 554 -16.92 -9.53 -11.16
N ARG A 555 -16.53 -10.34 -10.16
CA ARG A 555 -17.44 -10.91 -9.15
C ARG A 555 -18.07 -9.86 -8.26
N ASP A 556 -17.24 -9.03 -7.63
CA ASP A 556 -17.67 -8.06 -6.64
C ASP A 556 -18.59 -7.01 -7.28
N GLU A 557 -18.34 -6.65 -8.53
CA GLU A 557 -19.22 -5.78 -9.32
C GLU A 557 -20.57 -6.44 -9.63
N SER A 558 -20.58 -7.75 -9.91
CA SER A 558 -21.81 -8.54 -10.09
C SER A 558 -22.63 -8.58 -8.80
N HIS A 559 -22.01 -8.94 -7.67
CA HIS A 559 -22.64 -8.91 -6.34
C HIS A 559 -23.17 -7.52 -5.98
N ARG A 560 -22.36 -6.48 -6.19
CA ARG A 560 -22.75 -5.09 -5.92
C ARG A 560 -23.99 -4.71 -6.75
N PHE A 561 -24.03 -5.10 -8.01
CA PHE A 561 -25.15 -4.80 -8.91
C PHE A 561 -26.43 -5.53 -8.49
N ALA A 562 -26.32 -6.79 -8.05
CA ALA A 562 -27.43 -7.56 -7.51
C ALA A 562 -27.96 -7.01 -6.19
N ILE A 563 -27.09 -6.74 -5.21
CA ILE A 563 -27.46 -6.18 -3.90
C ILE A 563 -28.17 -4.83 -4.06
N THR A 564 -27.66 -3.96 -4.93
CA THR A 564 -28.29 -2.66 -5.21
C THR A 564 -29.72 -2.84 -5.71
N PHE A 565 -29.96 -3.83 -6.57
CA PHE A 565 -31.30 -4.11 -7.08
C PHE A 565 -32.22 -4.72 -6.04
N HIS A 566 -31.73 -5.64 -5.21
CA HIS A 566 -32.51 -6.20 -4.13
C HIS A 566 -32.91 -5.15 -3.11
N ARG A 567 -32.05 -4.17 -2.84
CA ARG A 567 -32.39 -3.01 -2.03
C ARG A 567 -33.53 -2.20 -2.68
N GLU A 568 -33.44 -1.89 -3.97
CA GLU A 568 -34.52 -1.20 -4.71
C GLU A 568 -35.84 -1.97 -4.71
N LEU A 569 -35.81 -3.30 -4.87
CA LEU A 569 -36.99 -4.17 -4.85
C LEU A 569 -37.58 -4.29 -3.45
N ARG A 570 -36.75 -4.47 -2.41
CA ARG A 570 -37.19 -4.54 -1.02
C ARG A 570 -37.82 -3.22 -0.59
N ASP A 571 -37.21 -2.09 -0.96
CA ASP A 571 -37.78 -0.77 -0.68
C ASP A 571 -39.16 -0.64 -1.36
N LYS A 572 -39.32 -1.11 -2.60
CA LYS A 572 -40.63 -1.11 -3.30
C LYS A 572 -41.64 -2.09 -2.70
N ALA A 573 -41.24 -3.31 -2.35
CA ALA A 573 -42.12 -4.35 -1.80
C ALA A 573 -42.57 -4.03 -0.36
N MET A 574 -41.66 -3.52 0.49
CA MET A 574 -42.02 -3.01 1.82
C MET A 574 -42.95 -1.80 1.73
N THR A 575 -42.73 -0.90 0.76
CA THR A 575 -43.63 0.24 0.51
C THR A 575 -45.03 -0.21 0.12
N VAL A 576 -45.13 -1.31 -0.65
CA VAL A 576 -46.41 -1.91 -1.04
C VAL A 576 -47.10 -2.49 0.20
N SER A 577 -46.39 -3.23 1.06
CA SER A 577 -46.95 -3.86 2.27
C SER A 577 -47.45 -2.85 3.32
N ILE A 578 -46.69 -1.78 3.61
CA ILE A 578 -47.07 -0.82 4.68
C ILE A 578 -48.38 -0.09 4.34
N LEU A 579 -48.59 0.26 3.07
CA LEU A 579 -49.82 0.90 2.63
C LEU A 579 -51.02 -0.06 2.56
N ASP A 580 -50.78 -1.38 2.55
CA ASP A 580 -51.85 -2.40 2.62
C ASP A 580 -52.39 -2.55 4.05
N ASP A 581 -51.56 -2.26 5.05
CA ASP A 581 -51.93 -2.34 6.47
C ASP A 581 -52.69 -1.10 6.99
N VAL A 582 -52.77 -0.02 6.20
CA VAL A 582 -53.47 1.22 6.60
C VAL A 582 -54.98 1.08 6.41
N PRO A 583 -55.79 1.20 7.47
CA PRO A 583 -57.25 1.17 7.37
C PRO A 583 -57.78 2.25 6.42
N GLY A 584 -58.57 1.85 5.43
CA GLY A 584 -59.15 2.78 4.44
C GLY A 584 -58.28 3.03 3.20
N VAL A 585 -57.08 2.46 3.10
CA VAL A 585 -56.23 2.54 1.89
C VAL A 585 -56.42 1.29 1.04
N GLY A 586 -57.42 1.32 0.16
CA GLY A 586 -57.62 0.26 -0.85
C GLY A 586 -56.68 0.38 -2.06
N PRO A 587 -56.66 -0.61 -2.96
CA PRO A 587 -55.74 -0.68 -4.12
C PRO A 587 -55.86 0.50 -5.10
N THR A 588 -56.99 1.20 -5.12
CA THR A 588 -57.19 2.40 -5.94
C THR A 588 -56.54 3.65 -5.31
N ARG A 589 -56.71 3.83 -3.99
CA ARG A 589 -56.10 4.96 -3.24
C ARG A 589 -54.59 4.80 -3.15
N LYS A 590 -54.10 3.58 -2.92
CA LYS A 590 -52.68 3.22 -2.94
C LYS A 590 -51.99 3.63 -4.24
N ARG A 591 -52.61 3.32 -5.40
CA ARG A 591 -52.10 3.72 -6.71
C ARG A 591 -52.09 5.24 -6.89
N ALA A 592 -53.07 5.96 -6.35
CA ALA A 592 -53.12 7.42 -6.40
C ALA A 592 -51.99 8.06 -5.57
N ILE A 593 -51.76 7.59 -4.34
CA ILE A 593 -50.66 8.03 -3.47
C ILE A 593 -49.31 7.80 -4.17
N MET A 594 -49.07 6.57 -4.64
CA MET A 594 -47.79 6.21 -5.25
C MET A 594 -47.53 6.95 -6.57
N ARG A 595 -48.58 7.25 -7.35
CA ARG A 595 -48.46 8.05 -8.57
C ARG A 595 -48.16 9.52 -8.27
N HIS A 596 -48.73 10.08 -7.20
CA HIS A 596 -48.53 11.47 -6.83
C HIS A 596 -47.12 11.72 -6.27
N PHE A 597 -46.66 10.89 -5.32
CA PHE A 597 -45.36 11.10 -4.67
C PHE A 597 -44.18 10.45 -5.39
N GLY A 598 -44.43 9.45 -6.26
CA GLY A 598 -43.44 8.78 -7.11
C GLY A 598 -42.43 7.88 -6.38
N SER A 599 -42.12 8.16 -5.12
CA SER A 599 -41.22 7.35 -4.29
C SER A 599 -41.59 7.43 -2.81
N MET A 600 -41.30 6.37 -2.07
CA MET A 600 -41.58 6.30 -0.63
C MET A 600 -40.81 7.33 0.19
N LYS A 601 -39.59 7.67 -0.23
CA LYS A 601 -38.77 8.70 0.42
C LYS A 601 -39.46 10.07 0.38
N ARG A 602 -40.18 10.38 -0.70
CA ARG A 602 -40.97 11.61 -0.82
C ARG A 602 -42.25 11.54 0.00
N LEU A 603 -42.94 10.40 0.00
CA LEU A 603 -44.14 10.21 0.83
C LEU A 603 -43.82 10.28 2.33
N ARG A 604 -42.68 9.75 2.78
CA ARG A 604 -42.22 9.82 4.18
C ARG A 604 -41.83 11.23 4.63
N ALA A 605 -41.40 12.07 3.70
CA ALA A 605 -41.07 13.47 3.98
C ALA A 605 -42.29 14.40 3.84
N ALA A 606 -43.42 13.88 3.35
CA ALA A 606 -44.63 14.65 3.14
C ALA A 606 -45.41 14.79 4.45
N SER A 607 -45.96 15.98 4.66
CA SER A 607 -46.87 16.28 5.75
C SER A 607 -48.25 15.65 5.53
N GLU A 608 -49.02 15.50 6.62
CA GLU A 608 -50.41 15.05 6.57
C GLU A 608 -51.25 15.85 5.55
N GLN A 609 -51.03 17.17 5.49
CA GLN A 609 -51.75 18.08 4.58
C GLN A 609 -51.41 17.78 3.11
N GLU A 610 -50.14 17.56 2.78
CA GLU A 610 -49.72 17.20 1.41
C GLU A 610 -50.26 15.82 0.99
N ILE A 611 -50.42 14.88 1.93
CA ILE A 611 -51.03 13.57 1.65
C ILE A 611 -52.53 13.71 1.38
N ALA A 612 -53.21 14.63 2.07
CA ALA A 612 -54.64 14.92 1.87
C ALA A 612 -54.93 15.63 0.53
N GLU A 613 -53.94 16.29 -0.08
CA GLU A 613 -54.08 16.92 -1.40
C GLU A 613 -54.16 15.89 -2.55
N VAL A 614 -53.83 14.62 -2.29
CA VAL A 614 -53.96 13.57 -3.30
C VAL A 614 -55.43 13.29 -3.59
N ARG A 615 -55.80 13.48 -4.86
CA ARG A 615 -57.17 13.28 -5.35
C ARG A 615 -57.71 11.89 -4.97
N GLY A 616 -58.79 11.88 -4.18
CA GLY A 616 -59.49 10.67 -3.76
C GLY A 616 -59.10 10.13 -2.38
N ILE A 617 -58.30 10.89 -1.63
CA ILE A 617 -57.91 10.58 -0.25
C ILE A 617 -58.62 11.54 0.71
N PRO A 618 -59.56 11.06 1.53
CA PRO A 618 -60.15 11.88 2.57
C PRO A 618 -59.16 12.09 3.74
N ALA A 619 -59.34 13.18 4.49
CA ALA A 619 -58.38 13.65 5.50
C ALA A 619 -58.09 12.63 6.61
N ASP A 620 -59.09 11.83 6.98
CA ASP A 620 -58.97 10.72 7.93
C ASP A 620 -58.00 9.63 7.44
N VAL A 621 -58.04 9.30 6.15
CA VAL A 621 -57.13 8.33 5.52
C VAL A 621 -55.74 8.92 5.36
N ALA A 622 -55.61 10.20 5.03
CA ALA A 622 -54.31 10.88 4.95
C ALA A 622 -53.59 10.89 6.30
N LYS A 623 -54.33 11.16 7.38
CA LYS A 623 -53.85 11.07 8.75
C LYS A 623 -53.39 9.66 9.12
N ALA A 624 -54.21 8.65 8.84
CA ALA A 624 -53.86 7.24 9.11
C ALA A 624 -52.59 6.79 8.35
N VAL A 625 -52.42 7.24 7.10
CA VAL A 625 -51.19 7.01 6.33
C VAL A 625 -50.01 7.68 7.03
N HIS A 626 -50.10 8.97 7.34
CA HIS A 626 -49.00 9.72 7.97
C HIS A 626 -48.58 9.12 9.32
N GLU A 627 -49.54 8.80 10.19
CA GLU A 627 -49.29 8.18 11.50
C GLU A 627 -48.59 6.82 11.37
N THR A 628 -49.02 5.99 10.42
CA THR A 628 -48.41 4.67 10.16
C THR A 628 -46.96 4.82 9.69
N LEU A 629 -46.65 5.84 8.88
CA LEU A 629 -45.28 6.10 8.40
C LEU A 629 -44.36 6.63 9.50
N VAL A 630 -44.88 7.49 10.38
CA VAL A 630 -44.14 8.00 11.54
C VAL A 630 -43.84 6.88 12.54
N ALA A 631 -44.82 6.02 12.83
CA ALA A 631 -44.64 4.88 13.72
C ALA A 631 -43.58 3.89 13.18
N TRP A 632 -43.62 3.59 11.90
CA TRP A 632 -42.65 2.71 11.25
C TRP A 632 -41.22 3.28 11.24
N ASP A 633 -41.07 4.60 11.08
CA ASP A 633 -39.76 5.27 11.12
C ASP A 633 -39.14 5.27 12.52
N ALA A 634 -39.97 5.34 13.56
CA ALA A 634 -39.53 5.19 14.95
C ALA A 634 -39.01 3.78 15.22
N GLU A 635 -39.70 2.73 14.75
CA GLU A 635 -39.28 1.34 14.91
C GLU A 635 -37.95 1.02 14.18
N ARG A 636 -37.77 1.52 12.95
CA ARG A 636 -36.50 1.35 12.20
C ARG A 636 -35.31 2.03 12.85
N SER A 637 -35.52 3.23 13.39
CA SER A 637 -34.45 3.98 14.07
C SER A 637 -34.01 3.28 15.36
N GLY A 638 -34.95 2.65 16.08
CA GLY A 638 -34.67 1.83 17.25
C GLY A 638 -33.95 0.50 16.93
N ALA A 639 -34.28 -0.15 15.81
CA ALA A 639 -33.62 -1.38 15.37
C ALA A 639 -32.18 -1.15 14.88
N ALA A 640 -31.92 -0.03 14.20
CA ALA A 640 -30.58 0.34 13.75
C ALA A 640 -29.64 0.68 14.92
N ALA A 641 -30.14 1.28 16.00
CA ALA A 641 -29.37 1.56 17.21
C ALA A 641 -28.97 0.27 17.98
N LYS A 642 -29.84 -0.75 17.98
CA LYS A 642 -29.54 -2.06 18.60
C LYS A 642 -28.55 -2.92 17.80
N GLN A 643 -28.42 -2.71 16.49
CA GLN A 643 -27.44 -3.41 15.66
C GLN A 643 -26.04 -2.77 15.69
N SER A 644 -25.90 -1.53 16.15
CA SER A 644 -24.60 -0.87 16.35
C SER A 644 -23.96 -1.15 17.72
N GLU A 645 -24.69 -1.80 18.63
CA GLU A 645 -24.21 -2.19 19.98
C GLU A 645 -23.83 -3.68 20.08
N ASN A 646 -23.97 -4.46 18.98
CA ASN A 646 -23.62 -5.89 18.91
C ASN A 646 -22.51 -6.17 17.90
#